data_AF-A0AA48L9V5-F1
#
_entry.id   AF-A0AA48L9V5-F1
#
_cell.length_a   1.000
_cell.length_b   1.000
_cell.length_c   1.000
_cell.angle_alpha   90.00
_cell.angle_beta   90.00
_cell.angle_gamma   90.00
#
_symmetry.space_group_name_H-M   'P 1'
#
loop_
_entity.id
_entity.type
_entity.pdbx_description
1 polymer ?
#
loop_
_entity_poly.entity_id
_entity_poly.type
_entity_poly.pdbx_seq_one_letter_code
_entity_poly.pdbx_strand_id
1 'polypeptide(L)'
;MNADLKRVRDSSLDAPSSSKRRAIGSGSSPGHSPSSSHLGKDYEHEEEDDLEDWMRVVETHRKEALFRQMLEYRRTSQREAARAKALESQRRNLEACFRSVEACWAQLVSSLRDRAGNLPVPDESLFDNSFDPTLEQDAVDDLVKSRLEATLRLVAVFADSAAGKHTSDLGGDLRQRFDSLQLQSTKLQTDLTQARSQLDETRQSRDDTLRDLQRTEKRLDKQRMDMDKERAAWKTQRESSSAASAKPMANGSGHSTPNARASEAPEAKPVVVGSVPMPDETEQRCAELDALVKSRLQQLETLRAEHTTLTQQVDKLKVQAHNPSEEVLRQSPFFQVYLQRLATSTAGAEALQQRFEQAEQKLDQLRDSNLDFREAVIAEARAEVEALREKMGQKDVDLARLRGQRDELNAELTERRVRDTDKMRFADEMEQLCSKREERINFLCSEVRRLKGKLAAKDGAEGYLAFLKDGPVDGDYIKALEKQLQAAKDQVSSLTDQLKNAAEGDAAAAASETAVRSELEAARRRLAEYERILGPSASPDVKSLTERLQQDADVRKKLELQLAEAEEATNALYQELEGVNKLWEELDQTLKTKVFELKDGELRMQRLSTEKAKADNKYFTAMRNKEGVEGELRAAQRTVGKQLKLIERAKDVEKSQGTQIAQQEKTLTSLKNTLLELQTQLATAASGKKQFELRLQATQTTLGEAQQIAQTRVAEAAADKSARAKAVDELQQVKSAHQKLKERHEQLTSTANVQGGSAADVAVREERAKLLKLLRCSCCELNFKQQVITKCMHTFCKECLDKRIETRQRKCPACGIVFSKEDCKTLYWQ
;
A
#
# COMPACT_ATOMS: atom_id res chain seq x y z
N MET A 1 34.38 -46.82 1.81
CA MET A 1 35.49 -46.88 2.79
C MET A 1 35.15 -45.94 3.94
N ASN A 2 35.01 -46.53 5.12
CA ASN A 2 34.98 -46.05 6.52
C ASN A 2 35.29 -44.54 6.74
N ALA A 3 34.71 -43.82 7.70
CA ALA A 3 34.22 -44.17 9.04
C ALA A 3 33.24 -43.05 9.52
N ASP A 4 32.06 -43.37 10.06
CA ASP A 4 31.74 -43.51 11.49
C ASP A 4 31.30 -42.21 12.18
N LEU A 5 30.33 -42.14 13.09
CA LEU A 5 29.16 -42.93 13.51
C LEU A 5 28.50 -42.10 14.63
N LYS A 6 27.16 -42.14 14.72
CA LYS A 6 26.34 -42.08 15.95
C LYS A 6 26.42 -40.85 16.88
N ARG A 7 25.27 -40.16 17.00
CA ARG A 7 24.32 -40.41 18.10
C ARG A 7 22.96 -39.75 17.83
N VAL A 8 21.92 -40.59 17.95
CA VAL A 8 20.49 -40.27 18.00
C VAL A 8 20.01 -40.57 19.43
N ARG A 9 18.90 -39.92 19.82
CA ARG A 9 18.10 -40.01 21.07
C ARG A 9 18.53 -39.07 22.20
N ASP A 10 17.64 -38.40 22.93
CA ASP A 10 16.17 -38.38 22.98
C ASP A 10 15.71 -37.13 23.76
N SER A 11 14.49 -36.67 23.44
CA SER A 11 13.44 -36.17 24.34
C SER A 11 13.68 -35.01 25.34
N SER A 12 12.83 -33.98 25.19
CA SER A 12 11.83 -33.53 26.18
C SER A 12 11.75 -32.00 26.31
N LEU A 13 10.55 -31.51 26.03
CA LEU A 13 10.01 -30.21 26.43
C LEU A 13 10.00 -30.12 27.96
N ASP A 14 10.39 -28.96 28.52
CA ASP A 14 9.62 -28.28 29.58
C ASP A 14 10.17 -26.86 29.89
N ALA A 15 9.26 -26.04 30.42
CA ALA A 15 9.22 -24.58 30.53
C ALA A 15 10.23 -23.94 31.52
N PRO A 16 10.31 -22.58 31.60
CA PRO A 16 11.48 -21.88 32.15
C PRO A 16 11.43 -21.66 33.68
N SER A 17 12.59 -21.80 34.31
CA SER A 17 12.85 -21.49 35.71
C SER A 17 13.08 -20.00 35.94
N SER A 18 12.31 -19.45 36.89
CA SER A 18 12.56 -18.18 37.55
C SER A 18 13.60 -18.34 38.65
N SER A 19 14.54 -17.38 38.79
CA SER A 19 15.19 -16.98 40.05
C SER A 19 16.42 -16.09 39.83
N LYS A 20 16.36 -14.82 40.28
CA LYS A 20 17.13 -14.32 41.45
C LYS A 20 17.08 -12.79 41.55
N ARG A 21 16.42 -12.33 42.62
CA ARG A 21 16.64 -11.03 43.25
C ARG A 21 18.06 -10.98 43.84
N ARG A 22 18.69 -9.80 43.82
CA ARG A 22 19.74 -9.42 44.78
C ARG A 22 19.36 -8.06 45.37
N ALA A 23 19.23 -8.03 46.69
CA ALA A 23 18.97 -6.87 47.52
C ALA A 23 20.24 -6.52 48.30
N ILE A 24 20.48 -5.22 48.48
CA ILE A 24 21.32 -4.56 49.50
C ILE A 24 20.68 -3.17 49.65
N GLY A 25 20.28 -2.60 50.79
CA GLY A 25 20.56 -2.83 52.20
C GLY A 25 20.65 -1.44 52.83
N SER A 26 19.65 -1.07 53.63
CA SER A 26 19.45 0.23 54.29
C SER A 26 20.32 0.42 55.54
N GLY A 27 20.74 1.66 55.83
CA GLY A 27 21.40 2.04 57.09
C GLY A 27 21.18 3.51 57.50
N SER A 28 20.25 3.71 58.43
CA SER A 28 20.20 4.68 59.57
C SER A 28 20.95 6.04 59.56
N SER A 29 20.18 7.12 59.75
CA SER A 29 20.48 8.40 60.45
C SER A 29 20.76 8.21 61.96
N PRO A 30 21.27 9.18 62.80
CA PRO A 30 20.98 10.64 62.78
C PRO A 30 22.03 11.68 63.29
N GLY A 31 21.82 12.95 62.91
CA GLY A 31 21.85 14.13 63.81
C GLY A 31 23.16 14.92 63.99
N HIS A 32 23.17 16.19 63.56
CA HIS A 32 23.63 17.36 64.36
C HIS A 32 23.38 18.68 63.59
N SER A 33 22.73 19.64 64.26
CA SER A 33 22.78 21.09 63.95
C SER A 33 23.70 21.76 65.00
N PRO A 34 24.36 22.91 64.70
CA PRO A 34 23.71 24.20 64.96
C PRO A 34 24.10 25.40 64.04
N SER A 35 23.10 26.27 63.83
CA SER A 35 23.14 27.75 63.88
C SER A 35 23.88 28.65 62.85
N SER A 36 23.04 29.44 62.15
CA SER A 36 23.06 30.92 62.02
C SER A 36 23.54 31.60 60.71
N SER A 37 22.53 32.18 60.03
CA SER A 37 22.49 33.51 59.38
C SER A 37 23.49 33.89 58.28
N HIS A 38 23.04 33.90 57.01
CA HIS A 38 22.85 35.14 56.25
C HIS A 38 22.18 34.90 54.88
N LEU A 39 21.41 35.91 54.47
CA LEU A 39 20.68 36.09 53.22
C LEU A 39 21.48 35.81 51.92
N GLY A 40 20.79 35.32 50.88
CA GLY A 40 21.22 35.45 49.49
C GLY A 40 20.50 34.48 48.55
N LYS A 41 19.52 34.97 47.80
CA LYS A 41 19.00 34.36 46.55
C LYS A 41 20.19 33.98 45.65
N ASP A 42 20.19 32.77 45.09
CA ASP A 42 20.88 32.34 43.84
C ASP A 42 21.20 30.82 43.86
N TYR A 43 20.23 29.96 44.24
CA TYR A 43 20.43 28.49 44.24
C TYR A 43 19.40 27.70 43.43
N GLU A 44 18.44 28.35 42.77
CA GLU A 44 17.41 27.64 41.97
C GLU A 44 17.87 27.39 40.51
N HIS A 45 18.89 28.08 40.01
CA HIS A 45 19.33 27.96 38.61
C HIS A 45 20.43 26.92 38.37
N GLU A 46 21.31 26.65 39.34
CA GLU A 46 22.39 25.65 39.19
C GLU A 46 21.87 24.21 39.33
N GLU A 47 20.84 23.97 40.15
CA GLU A 47 20.22 22.64 40.28
C GLU A 47 19.41 22.24 39.03
N GLU A 48 18.79 23.19 38.32
CA GLU A 48 18.08 22.93 37.06
C GLU A 48 19.04 22.60 35.91
N ASP A 49 20.17 23.30 35.80
CA ASP A 49 21.19 23.03 34.79
C ASP A 49 21.88 21.65 35.01
N ASP A 50 22.15 21.28 36.27
CA ASP A 50 22.69 19.95 36.62
C ASP A 50 21.68 18.82 36.33
N LEU A 51 20.38 19.08 36.51
CA LEU A 51 19.31 18.15 36.15
C LEU A 51 19.16 18.00 34.63
N GLU A 52 19.29 19.08 33.86
CA GLU A 52 19.27 19.05 32.40
C GLU A 52 20.46 18.30 31.81
N ASP A 53 21.66 18.51 32.35
CA ASP A 53 22.86 17.79 31.92
C ASP A 53 22.79 16.31 32.31
N TRP A 54 22.25 15.97 33.48
CA TRP A 54 21.98 14.59 33.84
C TRP A 54 20.95 13.94 32.90
N MET A 55 19.88 14.66 32.52
CA MET A 55 18.91 14.17 31.53
C MET A 55 19.54 13.94 30.16
N ARG A 56 20.45 14.81 29.70
CA ARG A 56 21.20 14.61 28.45
C ARG A 56 22.10 13.37 28.51
N VAL A 57 22.78 13.13 29.63
CA VAL A 57 23.60 11.93 29.83
C VAL A 57 22.73 10.67 29.83
N VAL A 58 21.56 10.70 30.48
CA VAL A 58 20.61 9.58 30.44
C VAL A 58 20.06 9.35 29.04
N GLU A 59 19.74 10.40 28.29
CA GLU A 59 19.29 10.28 26.91
C GLU A 59 20.36 9.73 25.97
N THR A 60 21.62 10.14 26.13
CA THR A 60 22.73 9.61 25.32
C THR A 60 22.96 8.13 25.61
N HIS A 61 22.92 7.70 26.87
CA HIS A 61 22.97 6.28 27.22
C HIS A 61 21.75 5.48 26.71
N ARG A 62 20.55 6.07 26.73
CA ARG A 62 19.35 5.45 26.12
C ARG A 62 19.51 5.29 24.62
N LYS A 63 19.97 6.33 23.92
CA LYS A 63 20.23 6.31 22.47
C LYS A 63 21.32 5.28 22.12
N GLU A 64 22.37 5.18 22.93
CA GLU A 64 23.43 4.20 22.76
C GLU A 64 22.95 2.75 23.00
N ALA A 65 22.12 2.52 24.02
CA ALA A 65 21.51 1.22 24.29
C ALA A 65 20.58 0.79 23.13
N LEU A 66 19.74 1.69 22.64
CA LEU A 66 18.89 1.45 21.46
C LEU A 66 19.73 1.16 20.22
N PHE A 67 20.83 1.88 20.02
CA PHE A 67 21.75 1.65 18.89
C PHE A 67 22.41 0.26 18.96
N ARG A 68 22.87 -0.16 20.15
CA ARG A 68 23.42 -1.51 20.36
C ARG A 68 22.38 -2.59 20.11
N GLN A 69 21.14 -2.39 20.54
CA GLN A 69 20.02 -3.30 20.29
C GLN A 69 19.67 -3.38 18.80
N MET A 70 19.62 -2.25 18.09
CA MET A 70 19.42 -2.22 16.64
C MET A 70 20.56 -2.93 15.88
N LEU A 71 21.80 -2.80 16.34
CA LEU A 71 22.93 -3.53 15.76
C LEU A 71 22.78 -5.05 15.94
N GLU A 72 22.30 -5.50 17.10
CA GLU A 72 22.05 -6.92 17.31
C GLU A 72 20.87 -7.42 16.46
N TYR A 73 19.79 -6.64 16.32
CA TYR A 73 18.71 -6.96 15.37
C TYR A 73 19.19 -7.02 13.92
N ARG A 74 20.11 -6.14 13.51
CA ARG A 74 20.75 -6.21 12.20
C ARG A 74 21.55 -7.50 12.03
N ARG A 75 22.33 -7.90 13.05
CA ARG A 75 23.12 -9.14 13.02
C ARG A 75 22.22 -10.38 12.99
N THR A 76 21.16 -10.43 13.78
CA THR A 76 20.22 -11.55 13.76
C THR A 76 19.50 -11.63 12.42
N SER A 77 19.02 -10.49 11.88
CA SER A 77 18.43 -10.43 10.54
C SER A 77 19.39 -10.92 9.46
N GLN A 78 20.68 -10.55 9.53
CA GLN A 78 21.70 -11.04 8.60
C GLN A 78 21.94 -12.55 8.73
N ARG A 79 21.99 -13.09 9.95
CA ARG A 79 22.12 -14.54 10.19
C ARG A 79 20.92 -15.31 9.63
N GLU A 80 19.70 -14.83 9.88
CA GLU A 80 18.49 -15.45 9.35
C GLU A 80 18.41 -15.36 7.82
N ALA A 81 18.79 -14.22 7.24
CA ALA A 81 18.87 -14.07 5.78
C ALA A 81 19.90 -15.02 5.15
N ALA A 82 21.07 -15.20 5.80
CA ALA A 82 22.07 -16.16 5.35
C ALA A 82 21.55 -17.61 5.46
N ARG A 83 20.84 -17.95 6.54
CA ARG A 83 20.20 -19.25 6.73
C ARG A 83 19.12 -19.51 5.68
N ALA A 84 18.26 -18.53 5.40
CA ALA A 84 17.25 -18.62 4.34
C ALA A 84 17.90 -18.87 2.98
N LYS A 85 18.95 -18.10 2.63
CA LYS A 85 19.70 -18.29 1.37
C LYS A 85 20.35 -19.68 1.28
N ALA A 86 20.89 -20.20 2.39
CA ALA A 86 21.45 -21.55 2.44
C ALA A 86 20.36 -22.61 2.21
N LEU A 87 19.21 -22.51 2.87
CA LEU A 87 18.07 -23.41 2.68
C LEU A 87 17.51 -23.33 1.24
N GLU A 88 17.40 -22.13 0.66
CA GLU A 88 17.01 -21.96 -0.74
C GLU A 88 18.00 -22.63 -1.71
N SER A 89 19.31 -22.52 -1.44
CA SER A 89 20.32 -23.19 -2.27
C SER A 89 20.23 -24.72 -2.18
N GLN A 90 19.99 -25.26 -0.97
CA GLN A 90 19.77 -26.69 -0.77
C GLN A 90 18.49 -27.16 -1.48
N ARG A 91 17.40 -26.38 -1.38
CA ARG A 91 16.15 -26.66 -2.09
C ARG A 91 16.36 -26.71 -3.60
N ARG A 92 17.04 -25.73 -4.19
CA ARG A 92 17.35 -25.70 -5.63
C ARG A 92 18.20 -26.89 -6.07
N ASN A 93 19.19 -27.29 -5.26
CA ASN A 93 20.01 -28.46 -5.55
C ASN A 93 19.17 -29.75 -5.52
N LEU A 94 18.29 -29.91 -4.53
CA LEU A 94 17.38 -31.06 -4.46
C LEU A 94 16.39 -31.06 -5.63
N GLU A 95 15.78 -29.92 -5.97
CA GLU A 95 14.91 -29.77 -7.14
C GLU A 95 15.64 -30.15 -8.44
N ALA A 96 16.91 -29.76 -8.60
CA ALA A 96 17.72 -30.15 -9.74
C ALA A 96 18.02 -31.65 -9.77
N CYS A 97 18.35 -32.25 -8.62
CA CYS A 97 18.51 -33.71 -8.50
C CYS A 97 17.23 -34.45 -8.87
N PHE A 98 16.07 -34.04 -8.37
CA PHE A 98 14.79 -34.65 -8.73
C PHE A 98 14.49 -34.55 -10.22
N ARG A 99 14.67 -33.37 -10.83
CA ARG A 99 14.52 -33.20 -12.29
C ARG A 99 15.45 -34.12 -13.09
N SER A 100 16.67 -34.35 -12.61
CA SER A 100 17.61 -35.26 -13.27
C SER A 100 17.16 -36.73 -13.19
N VAL A 101 16.57 -37.13 -12.06
CA VAL A 101 16.00 -38.48 -11.87
C VAL A 101 14.76 -38.64 -12.75
N GLU A 102 13.89 -37.64 -12.83
CA GLU A 102 12.73 -37.64 -13.73
C GLU A 102 13.14 -37.71 -15.21
N ALA A 103 14.16 -36.96 -15.61
CA ALA A 103 14.68 -37.03 -16.97
C ALA A 103 15.27 -38.42 -17.30
N CYS A 104 16.01 -39.02 -16.37
CA CYS A 104 16.53 -40.39 -16.49
C CYS A 104 15.39 -41.41 -16.60
N TRP A 105 14.33 -41.24 -15.81
CA TRP A 105 13.13 -42.08 -15.87
C TRP A 105 12.40 -41.99 -17.20
N ALA A 106 12.14 -40.77 -17.68
CA ALA A 106 11.51 -40.53 -18.97
C ALA A 106 12.34 -41.12 -20.12
N GLN A 107 13.68 -41.01 -20.06
CA GLN A 107 14.59 -41.65 -21.02
C GLN A 107 14.52 -43.18 -20.96
N LEU A 108 14.39 -43.78 -19.78
CA LEU A 108 14.26 -45.23 -19.62
C LEU A 108 12.91 -45.73 -20.18
N VAL A 109 11.81 -45.04 -19.88
CA VAL A 109 10.47 -45.38 -20.38
C VAL A 109 10.39 -45.22 -21.90
N SER A 110 10.95 -44.14 -22.47
CA SER A 110 11.02 -43.94 -23.93
C SER A 110 11.90 -44.99 -24.61
N SER A 111 13.07 -45.30 -24.06
CA SER A 111 13.96 -46.34 -24.61
C SER A 111 13.33 -47.73 -24.58
N LEU A 112 12.55 -48.04 -23.54
CA LEU A 112 11.77 -49.28 -23.47
C LEU A 112 10.67 -49.29 -24.54
N ARG A 113 9.93 -48.18 -24.70
CA ARG A 113 8.86 -48.04 -25.70
C ARG A 113 9.39 -48.18 -27.14
N ASP A 114 10.52 -47.56 -27.45
CA ASP A 114 11.16 -47.63 -28.77
C ASP A 114 11.60 -49.07 -29.12
N ARG A 115 12.07 -49.84 -28.13
CA ARG A 115 12.49 -51.23 -28.32
C ARG A 115 11.35 -52.24 -28.32
N ALA A 116 10.23 -51.93 -27.67
CA ALA A 116 9.10 -52.84 -27.54
C ALA A 116 8.15 -52.82 -28.75
N GLY A 117 8.22 -51.78 -29.58
CA GLY A 117 7.12 -51.42 -30.48
C GLY A 117 5.90 -50.91 -29.70
N ASN A 118 4.92 -50.33 -30.39
CA ASN A 118 3.70 -49.74 -29.79
C ASN A 118 2.82 -50.79 -29.08
N LEU A 119 3.23 -51.20 -27.89
CA LEU A 119 2.45 -52.00 -26.95
C LEU A 119 1.37 -51.11 -26.32
N PRO A 120 0.13 -51.62 -26.13
CA PRO A 120 -0.90 -50.91 -25.40
C PRO A 120 -0.51 -50.88 -23.92
N VAL A 121 0.03 -49.75 -23.47
CA VAL A 121 0.33 -49.52 -22.05
C VAL A 121 -0.94 -49.02 -21.35
N PRO A 122 -1.33 -49.61 -20.20
CA PRO A 122 -2.42 -49.06 -19.38
C PRO A 122 -1.95 -47.75 -18.72
N ASP A 123 -2.71 -46.68 -18.95
CA ASP A 123 -2.62 -45.35 -18.31
C ASP A 123 -1.28 -44.60 -18.45
N GLU A 124 -1.18 -43.72 -19.47
CA GLU A 124 -0.10 -42.72 -19.56
C GLU A 124 -0.11 -41.72 -18.39
N SER A 125 -1.24 -41.58 -17.68
CA SER A 125 -1.39 -40.73 -16.50
C SER A 125 -0.49 -41.13 -15.32
N LEU A 126 -0.12 -42.41 -15.23
CA LEU A 126 0.80 -42.94 -14.21
C LEU A 126 2.27 -42.66 -14.52
N PHE A 127 2.55 -42.23 -15.75
CA PHE A 127 3.88 -41.81 -16.23
C PHE A 127 3.99 -40.30 -16.37
N ASP A 128 3.00 -39.54 -15.89
CA ASP A 128 3.00 -38.09 -15.96
C ASP A 128 4.05 -37.52 -14.98
N ASN A 129 4.95 -36.70 -15.54
CA ASN A 129 6.27 -36.40 -15.00
C ASN A 129 6.32 -35.09 -14.19
N SER A 130 5.25 -34.76 -13.46
CA SER A 130 5.24 -33.58 -12.60
C SER A 130 5.36 -33.97 -11.14
N PHE A 131 6.58 -34.02 -10.60
CA PHE A 131 6.76 -33.97 -9.15
C PHE A 131 6.35 -32.59 -8.63
N ASP A 132 5.36 -32.56 -7.75
CA ASP A 132 4.97 -31.35 -7.02
C ASP A 132 5.83 -31.22 -5.75
N PRO A 133 6.74 -30.23 -5.68
CA PRO A 133 7.63 -30.03 -4.53
C PRO A 133 6.89 -29.59 -3.25
N THR A 134 5.57 -29.39 -3.29
CA THR A 134 4.75 -29.03 -2.13
C THR A 134 4.08 -30.21 -1.43
N LEU A 135 4.25 -31.43 -1.94
CA LEU A 135 3.69 -32.65 -1.35
C LEU A 135 4.33 -32.99 0.00
N GLU A 136 3.49 -33.41 0.95
CA GLU A 136 3.96 -33.95 2.22
C GLU A 136 4.73 -35.26 2.01
N GLN A 137 5.63 -35.56 2.94
CA GLN A 137 6.59 -36.67 2.80
C GLN A 137 5.90 -38.03 2.60
N ASP A 138 4.76 -38.26 3.25
CA ASP A 138 3.97 -39.48 3.10
C ASP A 138 3.33 -39.60 1.69
N ALA A 139 2.92 -38.47 1.10
CA ALA A 139 2.36 -38.44 -0.25
C ALA A 139 3.43 -38.68 -1.32
N VAL A 140 4.68 -38.29 -1.06
CA VAL A 140 5.82 -38.61 -1.93
C VAL A 140 6.10 -40.12 -1.93
N ASP A 141 6.05 -40.77 -0.77
CA ASP A 141 6.28 -42.22 -0.67
C ASP A 141 5.22 -43.02 -1.42
N ASP A 142 3.95 -42.61 -1.35
CA ASP A 142 2.87 -43.27 -2.09
C ASP A 142 2.93 -43.01 -3.60
N LEU A 143 3.40 -41.82 -4.01
CA LEU A 143 3.68 -41.52 -5.42
C LEU A 143 4.84 -42.38 -5.95
N VAL A 144 5.91 -42.58 -5.17
CA VAL A 144 7.04 -43.44 -5.55
C VAL A 144 6.61 -44.90 -5.66
N LYS A 145 5.78 -45.41 -4.73
CA LYS A 145 5.24 -46.79 -4.79
C LYS A 145 4.36 -47.01 -6.03
N SER A 146 3.44 -46.09 -6.30
CA SER A 146 2.57 -46.19 -7.49
C SER A 146 3.37 -46.12 -8.80
N ARG A 147 4.41 -45.27 -8.87
CA ARG A 147 5.34 -45.24 -10.00
C ARG A 147 6.10 -46.56 -10.15
N LEU A 148 6.62 -47.12 -9.05
CA LEU A 148 7.32 -48.41 -9.06
C LEU A 148 6.43 -49.51 -9.63
N GLU A 149 5.19 -49.62 -9.17
CA GLU A 149 4.20 -50.60 -9.67
C GLU A 149 3.92 -50.42 -11.17
N ALA A 150 3.75 -49.18 -11.64
CA ALA A 150 3.55 -48.89 -13.06
C ALA A 150 4.75 -49.33 -13.91
N THR A 151 5.98 -49.08 -13.45
CA THR A 151 7.18 -49.58 -14.14
C THR A 151 7.30 -51.09 -14.16
N LEU A 152 7.00 -51.76 -13.06
CA LEU A 152 7.06 -53.22 -13.01
C LEU A 152 6.09 -53.85 -14.00
N ARG A 153 4.89 -53.25 -14.15
CA ARG A 153 3.93 -53.65 -15.19
C ARG A 153 4.47 -53.38 -16.60
N LEU A 154 5.08 -52.23 -16.84
CA LEU A 154 5.65 -51.89 -18.16
C LEU A 154 6.79 -52.84 -18.54
N VAL A 155 7.66 -53.18 -17.59
CA VAL A 155 8.75 -54.16 -17.79
C VAL A 155 8.19 -55.57 -18.00
N ALA A 156 7.11 -55.95 -17.32
CA ALA A 156 6.44 -57.24 -17.53
C ALA A 156 5.81 -57.33 -18.92
N VAL A 157 5.11 -56.29 -19.37
CA VAL A 157 4.53 -56.21 -20.72
C VAL A 157 5.63 -56.24 -21.80
N PHE A 158 6.76 -55.58 -21.56
CA PHE A 158 7.94 -55.67 -22.43
C PHE A 158 8.49 -57.10 -22.47
N ALA A 159 8.61 -57.77 -21.32
CA ALA A 159 9.10 -59.15 -21.23
C ALA A 159 8.15 -60.15 -21.93
N ASP A 160 6.84 -59.97 -21.80
CA ASP A 160 5.82 -60.79 -22.45
C ASP A 160 5.78 -60.57 -23.98
N SER A 161 6.02 -59.33 -24.43
CA SER A 161 6.18 -58.98 -25.84
C SER A 161 7.46 -59.58 -26.44
N ALA A 162 8.59 -59.45 -25.74
CA ALA A 162 9.84 -60.10 -26.12
C ALA A 162 9.73 -61.64 -26.14
N ALA A 163 8.78 -62.21 -25.38
CA ALA A 163 8.46 -63.64 -25.36
C ALA A 163 7.45 -64.08 -26.43
N GLY A 164 6.98 -63.20 -27.32
CA GLY A 164 6.21 -63.55 -28.52
C GLY A 164 4.74 -63.94 -28.31
N LYS A 165 4.12 -63.61 -27.16
CA LYS A 165 2.68 -63.85 -26.92
C LYS A 165 1.85 -62.67 -27.47
N HIS A 166 1.20 -62.88 -28.61
CA HIS A 166 0.43 -61.90 -29.41
C HIS A 166 -0.49 -60.93 -28.64
N THR A 167 -0.69 -59.72 -29.20
CA THR A 167 -2.04 -59.16 -29.52
C THR A 167 -1.93 -58.36 -30.84
N SER A 168 -2.62 -58.76 -31.91
CA SER A 168 -4.01 -58.42 -32.26
C SER A 168 -4.19 -56.94 -32.59
N ASP A 169 -4.43 -56.70 -33.88
CA ASP A 169 -4.63 -55.42 -34.53
C ASP A 169 -5.98 -54.81 -34.12
N LEU A 170 -6.00 -54.10 -32.99
CA LEU A 170 -7.16 -53.33 -32.55
C LEU A 170 -7.14 -51.94 -33.20
N GLY A 171 -7.89 -51.83 -34.32
CA GLY A 171 -8.61 -50.64 -34.78
C GLY A 171 -7.80 -49.37 -35.07
N GLY A 172 -7.49 -49.13 -36.35
CA GLY A 172 -6.86 -47.89 -36.83
C GLY A 172 -7.57 -46.58 -36.41
N ASP A 173 -8.88 -46.62 -36.17
CA ASP A 173 -9.66 -45.45 -35.74
C ASP A 173 -9.41 -45.06 -34.29
N LEU A 174 -9.19 -46.03 -33.39
CA LEU A 174 -8.80 -45.75 -32.01
C LEU A 174 -7.35 -45.26 -31.94
N ARG A 175 -6.49 -45.77 -32.83
CA ARG A 175 -5.10 -45.30 -33.00
C ARG A 175 -5.05 -43.85 -33.49
N GLN A 176 -5.80 -43.49 -34.54
CA GLN A 176 -5.86 -42.10 -35.01
C GLN A 176 -6.39 -41.13 -33.95
N ARG A 177 -7.39 -41.53 -33.16
CA ARG A 177 -7.91 -40.69 -32.07
C ARG A 177 -6.89 -40.54 -30.95
N PHE A 178 -6.17 -41.60 -30.62
CA PHE A 178 -5.09 -41.56 -29.63
C PHE A 178 -3.95 -40.64 -30.09
N ASP A 179 -3.47 -40.80 -31.33
CA ASP A 179 -2.42 -39.96 -31.91
C ASP A 179 -2.85 -38.48 -31.96
N SER A 180 -4.12 -38.21 -32.30
CA SER A 180 -4.67 -36.84 -32.30
C SER A 180 -4.75 -36.25 -30.89
N LEU A 181 -5.15 -37.03 -29.88
CA LEU A 181 -5.21 -36.56 -28.49
C LEU A 181 -3.80 -36.37 -27.91
N GLN A 182 -2.85 -37.21 -28.29
CA GLN A 182 -1.45 -37.10 -27.88
C GLN A 182 -0.78 -35.87 -28.52
N LEU A 183 -1.07 -35.57 -29.78
CA LEU A 183 -0.64 -34.34 -30.44
C LEU A 183 -1.23 -33.08 -29.78
N GLN A 184 -2.50 -33.15 -29.34
CA GLN A 184 -3.13 -32.06 -28.60
C GLN A 184 -2.51 -31.88 -27.20
N SER A 185 -2.23 -32.98 -26.48
CA SER A 185 -1.60 -32.95 -25.17
C SER A 185 -0.19 -32.35 -25.24
N THR A 186 0.63 -32.81 -26.20
CA THR A 186 1.98 -32.26 -26.41
C THR A 186 1.95 -30.78 -26.81
N LYS A 187 0.99 -30.36 -27.63
CA LYS A 187 0.78 -28.94 -27.96
C LYS A 187 0.40 -28.11 -26.73
N LEU A 188 -0.53 -28.60 -25.91
CA LEU A 188 -0.91 -27.90 -24.67
C LEU A 188 0.27 -27.82 -23.68
N GLN A 189 1.10 -28.86 -23.61
CA GLN A 189 2.32 -28.85 -22.81
C GLN A 189 3.33 -27.82 -23.32
N THR A 190 3.54 -27.71 -24.64
CA THR A 190 4.41 -26.68 -25.21
C THR A 190 3.88 -25.27 -24.95
N ASP A 191 2.57 -25.05 -25.14
CA ASP A 191 1.92 -23.76 -24.89
C ASP A 191 2.04 -23.36 -23.42
N LEU A 192 1.89 -24.31 -22.49
CA LEU A 192 2.05 -24.09 -21.05
C LEU A 192 3.50 -23.76 -20.68
N THR A 193 4.49 -24.42 -21.30
CA THR A 193 5.91 -24.08 -21.09
C THR A 193 6.25 -22.69 -21.61
N GLN A 194 5.70 -22.29 -22.76
CA GLN A 194 5.88 -20.96 -23.33
C GLN A 194 5.18 -19.87 -22.49
N ALA A 195 3.99 -20.14 -21.99
CA ALA A 195 3.30 -19.23 -21.08
C ALA A 195 4.08 -19.04 -19.76
N ARG A 196 4.69 -20.12 -19.23
CA ARG A 196 5.56 -20.06 -18.05
C ARG A 196 6.82 -19.23 -18.31
N SER A 197 7.48 -19.40 -19.46
CA SER A 197 8.67 -18.59 -19.79
C SER A 197 8.33 -17.11 -19.94
N GLN A 198 7.20 -16.78 -20.57
CA GLN A 198 6.70 -15.40 -20.67
C GLN A 198 6.37 -14.81 -19.30
N LEU A 199 5.82 -15.61 -18.38
CA LEU A 199 5.57 -15.19 -17.00
C LEU A 199 6.87 -14.88 -16.25
N ASP A 200 7.91 -15.68 -16.45
CA ASP A 200 9.21 -15.46 -15.80
C ASP A 200 9.96 -14.27 -16.41
N GLU A 201 9.89 -14.05 -17.72
CA GLU A 201 10.44 -12.85 -18.39
C GLU A 201 9.74 -11.57 -17.91
N THR A 202 8.41 -11.57 -17.79
CA THR A 202 7.65 -10.42 -17.27
C THR A 202 7.94 -10.16 -15.79
N ARG A 203 8.13 -11.22 -14.98
CA ARG A 203 8.56 -11.09 -13.58
C ARG A 203 9.97 -10.50 -13.48
N GLN A 204 10.92 -10.96 -14.29
CA GLN A 204 12.27 -10.41 -14.32
C GLN A 204 12.27 -8.94 -14.75
N SER A 205 11.51 -8.60 -15.80
CA SER A 205 11.34 -7.21 -16.25
C SER A 205 10.73 -6.33 -15.15
N ARG A 206 9.69 -6.80 -14.46
CA ARG A 206 9.13 -6.10 -13.29
C ARG A 206 10.20 -5.88 -12.21
N ASP A 207 10.97 -6.89 -11.88
CA ASP A 207 11.98 -6.79 -10.81
C ASP A 207 13.16 -5.88 -11.21
N ASP A 208 13.52 -5.81 -12.49
CA ASP A 208 14.50 -4.86 -13.02
C ASP A 208 13.96 -3.42 -12.97
N THR A 209 12.72 -3.19 -13.43
CA THR A 209 12.09 -1.86 -13.35
C THR A 209 11.93 -1.36 -11.92
N LEU A 210 11.60 -2.24 -10.96
CA LEU A 210 11.57 -1.90 -9.54
C LEU A 210 12.95 -1.53 -9.00
N ARG A 211 14.01 -2.25 -9.41
CA ARG A 211 15.38 -1.91 -9.03
C ARG A 211 15.81 -0.56 -9.61
N ASP A 212 15.43 -0.25 -10.85
CA ASP A 212 15.73 1.03 -11.47
C ASP A 212 14.91 2.18 -10.86
N LEU A 213 13.64 1.96 -10.52
CA LEU A 213 12.84 2.91 -9.75
C LEU A 213 13.52 3.26 -8.44
N GLN A 214 13.93 2.25 -7.65
CA GLN A 214 14.65 2.47 -6.38
C GLN A 214 15.99 3.22 -6.57
N ARG A 215 16.69 3.01 -7.68
CA ARG A 215 17.91 3.77 -8.00
C ARG A 215 17.59 5.23 -8.33
N THR A 216 16.53 5.48 -9.09
CA THR A 216 16.09 6.84 -9.43
C THR A 216 15.57 7.59 -8.21
N GLU A 217 14.82 6.93 -7.32
CA GLU A 217 14.37 7.48 -6.04
C GLU A 217 15.55 7.87 -5.16
N LYS A 218 16.54 6.98 -4.98
CA LYS A 218 17.78 7.30 -4.24
C LYS A 218 18.55 8.47 -4.86
N ARG A 219 18.56 8.59 -6.19
CA ARG A 219 19.19 9.71 -6.89
C ARG A 219 18.43 11.02 -6.68
N LEU A 220 17.10 10.97 -6.69
CA LEU A 220 16.22 12.10 -6.41
C LEU A 220 16.39 12.57 -4.96
N ASP A 221 16.43 11.64 -4.00
CA ASP A 221 16.65 11.96 -2.59
C ASP A 221 18.04 12.57 -2.37
N LYS A 222 19.07 12.05 -3.05
CA LYS A 222 20.40 12.68 -3.03
C LYS A 222 20.39 14.10 -3.59
N GLN A 223 19.72 14.32 -4.72
CA GLN A 223 19.56 15.67 -5.29
C GLN A 223 18.78 16.59 -4.35
N ARG A 224 17.73 16.10 -3.67
CA ARG A 224 16.99 16.88 -2.66
C ARG A 224 17.90 17.25 -1.49
N MET A 225 18.67 16.30 -0.96
CA MET A 225 19.63 16.58 0.11
C MET A 225 20.72 17.57 -0.32
N ASP A 226 21.19 17.49 -1.57
CA ASP A 226 22.17 18.44 -2.09
C ASP A 226 21.55 19.84 -2.30
N MET A 227 20.31 19.94 -2.80
CA MET A 227 19.56 21.19 -2.88
C MET A 227 19.25 21.80 -1.51
N ASP A 228 18.97 20.97 -0.50
CA ASP A 228 18.74 21.42 0.87
C ASP A 228 20.04 21.89 1.54
N LYS A 229 21.17 21.22 1.26
CA LYS A 229 22.51 21.69 1.64
C LYS A 229 22.86 23.01 0.96
N GLU A 230 22.58 23.16 -0.33
CA GLU A 230 22.78 24.40 -1.06
C GLU A 230 21.87 25.51 -0.53
N ARG A 231 20.61 25.23 -0.20
CA ARG A 231 19.71 26.20 0.45
C ARG A 231 20.18 26.61 1.84
N ALA A 232 20.71 25.67 2.62
CA ALA A 232 21.31 25.96 3.92
C ALA A 232 22.58 26.81 3.76
N ALA A 233 23.45 26.48 2.81
CA ALA A 233 24.63 27.26 2.45
C ALA A 233 24.29 28.66 1.93
N TRP A 234 23.20 28.80 1.17
CA TRP A 234 22.73 30.09 0.66
C TRP A 234 22.11 30.94 1.77
N LYS A 235 21.45 30.33 2.76
CA LYS A 235 20.97 31.01 3.97
C LYS A 235 22.12 31.50 4.84
N THR A 236 23.13 30.66 5.11
CA THR A 236 24.32 31.06 5.88
C THR A 236 25.16 32.09 5.12
N GLN A 237 25.27 31.97 3.79
CA GLN A 237 25.94 32.96 2.96
C GLN A 237 25.18 34.30 2.96
N ARG A 238 23.85 34.30 2.91
CA ARG A 238 23.00 35.50 2.99
C ARG A 238 23.04 36.18 4.37
N GLU A 239 23.18 35.42 5.45
CA GLU A 239 23.41 35.95 6.80
C GLU A 239 24.82 36.53 6.96
N SER A 240 25.82 36.00 6.24
CA SER A 240 27.20 36.53 6.24
C SER A 240 27.43 37.72 5.28
N SER A 241 26.57 37.91 4.28
CA SER A 241 26.74 38.91 3.20
C SER A 241 25.88 40.17 3.35
N SER A 242 25.17 40.35 4.46
CA SER A 242 24.47 41.60 4.80
C SER A 242 25.41 42.73 5.31
N ALA A 243 26.74 42.57 5.22
CA ALA A 243 27.72 43.51 5.75
C ALA A 243 28.69 44.14 4.73
N ALA A 244 28.53 43.96 3.42
CA ALA A 244 29.40 44.63 2.45
C ALA A 244 28.69 44.98 1.14
N SER A 245 28.50 46.27 0.90
CA SER A 245 28.02 46.83 -0.36
C SER A 245 29.09 47.70 -1.03
N ALA A 246 29.10 47.63 -2.36
CA ALA A 246 29.51 48.62 -3.36
C ALA A 246 31.00 48.78 -3.76
N LYS A 247 31.27 48.51 -5.06
CA LYS A 247 31.99 49.38 -6.01
C LYS A 247 31.72 48.97 -7.47
N PRO A 248 31.48 49.90 -8.41
CA PRO A 248 31.34 49.61 -9.84
C PRO A 248 32.68 49.79 -10.59
N MET A 249 32.88 48.99 -11.64
CA MET A 249 33.99 49.10 -12.60
C MET A 249 33.59 49.89 -13.85
N ALA A 250 34.54 50.67 -14.35
CA ALA A 250 34.49 51.46 -15.57
C ALA A 250 34.63 50.58 -16.83
N ASN A 251 34.04 51.03 -17.95
CA ASN A 251 34.44 50.62 -19.30
C ASN A 251 34.39 51.80 -20.26
N GLY A 252 35.45 51.92 -21.06
CA GLY A 252 35.74 53.07 -21.91
C GLY A 252 35.42 52.91 -23.39
N SER A 253 35.48 54.08 -24.05
CA SER A 253 36.00 54.42 -25.39
C SER A 253 35.63 53.59 -26.62
N GLY A 254 35.18 54.30 -27.67
CA GLY A 254 35.22 53.85 -29.06
C GLY A 254 34.72 54.91 -30.04
N HIS A 255 35.66 55.67 -30.62
CA HIS A 255 35.50 56.65 -31.71
C HIS A 255 34.91 56.05 -33.00
N SER A 256 34.19 56.84 -33.81
CA SER A 256 34.60 57.27 -35.17
C SER A 256 33.49 58.00 -35.94
N THR A 257 33.80 59.23 -36.36
CA THR A 257 33.23 60.08 -37.44
C THR A 257 33.56 59.47 -38.84
N PRO A 258 33.17 59.99 -40.05
CA PRO A 258 32.98 61.41 -40.39
C PRO A 258 32.06 61.83 -41.59
N ASN A 259 31.95 63.16 -41.73
CA ASN A 259 31.94 63.99 -42.96
C ASN A 259 30.73 64.13 -43.91
N ALA A 260 30.28 65.39 -44.06
CA ALA A 260 30.19 66.19 -45.31
C ALA A 260 29.73 67.62 -44.88
N ARG A 261 30.50 68.71 -44.85
CA ARG A 261 31.33 69.48 -45.80
C ARG A 261 30.58 70.13 -46.99
N ALA A 262 30.72 71.47 -47.03
CA ALA A 262 30.53 72.44 -48.12
C ALA A 262 29.07 72.78 -48.47
N SER A 263 28.68 74.05 -48.64
CA SER A 263 29.33 75.01 -49.56
C SER A 263 29.04 76.47 -49.20
N GLU A 264 30.07 77.29 -49.38
CA GLU A 264 30.11 78.75 -49.25
C GLU A 264 29.58 79.47 -50.51
N ALA A 265 29.04 80.70 -50.29
CA ALA A 265 29.19 81.92 -51.11
C ALA A 265 28.67 81.93 -52.59
N PRO A 266 28.50 83.09 -53.28
CA PRO A 266 29.09 84.41 -53.01
C PRO A 266 28.22 85.66 -53.22
N GLU A 267 28.79 86.78 -52.75
CA GLU A 267 28.46 88.18 -52.99
C GLU A 267 28.62 88.60 -54.47
N ALA A 268 27.92 89.67 -54.89
CA ALA A 268 28.36 90.58 -55.94
C ALA A 268 27.78 92.01 -55.75
N LYS A 269 28.66 93.00 -55.62
CA LYS A 269 28.53 94.43 -56.00
C LYS A 269 29.52 94.67 -57.17
N PRO A 270 29.69 95.86 -57.81
CA PRO A 270 28.87 97.08 -57.96
C PRO A 270 28.77 97.54 -59.46
N VAL A 271 27.93 98.52 -59.82
CA VAL A 271 28.12 99.36 -61.04
C VAL A 271 27.68 100.81 -60.78
N VAL A 272 28.49 101.75 -61.27
CA VAL A 272 28.40 103.23 -61.20
C VAL A 272 28.14 103.79 -62.62
N VAL A 273 27.73 105.07 -62.70
CA VAL A 273 27.61 105.97 -63.88
C VAL A 273 26.24 105.84 -64.59
N GLY A 274 25.41 106.85 -64.81
CA GLY A 274 25.63 108.29 -64.98
C GLY A 274 25.22 108.67 -66.41
N SER A 275 24.20 109.52 -66.54
CA SER A 275 23.92 110.48 -67.64
C SER A 275 22.45 110.51 -68.07
N VAL A 276 21.91 111.73 -68.11
CA VAL A 276 20.59 112.15 -68.60
C VAL A 276 20.72 112.46 -70.10
N PRO A 277 19.74 112.11 -70.96
CA PRO A 277 19.06 113.17 -71.72
C PRO A 277 17.57 112.92 -72.09
N MET A 278 16.77 113.99 -71.95
CA MET A 278 15.62 114.41 -72.79
C MET A 278 14.25 113.67 -72.73
N PRO A 279 13.11 114.40 -72.87
CA PRO A 279 11.80 114.00 -72.32
C PRO A 279 10.81 113.32 -73.29
N ASP A 280 11.24 112.81 -74.45
CA ASP A 280 10.33 112.21 -75.46
C ASP A 280 10.42 110.67 -75.55
N GLU A 281 11.32 110.04 -74.79
CA GLU A 281 11.43 108.55 -74.67
C GLU A 281 10.73 107.99 -73.42
N THR A 282 10.19 108.84 -72.54
CA THR A 282 9.67 108.42 -71.23
C THR A 282 8.31 107.72 -71.28
N GLU A 283 7.45 108.06 -72.23
CA GLU A 283 6.10 107.46 -72.31
C GLU A 283 6.15 105.99 -72.78
N GLN A 284 7.04 105.67 -73.72
CA GLN A 284 7.23 104.29 -74.20
C GLN A 284 7.86 103.40 -73.12
N ARG A 285 8.85 103.92 -72.38
CA ARG A 285 9.44 103.21 -71.22
C ARG A 285 8.43 103.01 -70.09
N CYS A 286 7.53 103.96 -69.82
CA CYS A 286 6.47 103.77 -68.82
C CYS A 286 5.50 102.65 -69.23
N ALA A 287 5.09 102.57 -70.51
CA ALA A 287 4.22 101.50 -71.00
C ALA A 287 4.88 100.11 -70.95
N GLU A 288 6.17 100.02 -71.28
CA GLU A 288 6.97 98.79 -71.15
C GLU A 288 7.13 98.36 -69.68
N LEU A 289 7.36 99.31 -68.78
CA LEU A 289 7.43 99.05 -67.34
C LEU A 289 6.07 98.60 -66.78
N ASP A 290 4.95 99.18 -67.23
CA ASP A 290 3.62 98.75 -66.84
C ASP A 290 3.29 97.33 -67.33
N ALA A 291 3.71 96.98 -68.55
CA ALA A 291 3.58 95.61 -69.07
C ALA A 291 4.44 94.62 -68.26
N LEU A 292 5.67 95.01 -67.89
CA LEU A 292 6.56 94.20 -67.04
C LEU A 292 5.98 94.02 -65.63
N VAL A 293 5.39 95.07 -65.05
CA VAL A 293 4.73 95.02 -63.74
C VAL A 293 3.52 94.08 -63.79
N LYS A 294 2.69 94.15 -64.83
CA LYS A 294 1.55 93.22 -65.03
C LYS A 294 2.01 91.77 -65.17
N SER A 295 3.07 91.53 -65.95
CA SER A 295 3.65 90.18 -66.11
C SER A 295 4.22 89.65 -64.79
N ARG A 296 4.95 90.48 -64.03
CA ARG A 296 5.47 90.11 -62.70
C ARG A 296 4.36 89.88 -61.69
N LEU A 297 3.27 90.65 -61.75
CA LEU A 297 2.11 90.48 -60.88
C LEU A 297 1.39 89.16 -61.18
N GLN A 298 1.20 88.81 -62.45
CA GLN A 298 0.68 87.50 -62.85
C GLN A 298 1.58 86.35 -62.38
N GLN A 299 2.90 86.48 -62.50
CA GLN A 299 3.85 85.47 -61.99
C GLN A 299 3.80 85.35 -60.46
N LEU A 300 3.63 86.46 -59.74
CA LEU A 300 3.46 86.42 -58.28
C LEU A 300 2.12 85.80 -57.88
N GLU A 301 1.06 86.02 -58.64
CA GLU A 301 -0.24 85.38 -58.43
C GLU A 301 -0.19 83.87 -58.69
N THR A 302 0.48 83.42 -59.74
CA THR A 302 0.68 81.97 -59.99
C THR A 302 1.53 81.33 -58.89
N LEU A 303 2.63 81.97 -58.49
CA LEU A 303 3.48 81.47 -57.40
C LEU A 303 2.75 81.46 -56.05
N ARG A 304 1.87 82.44 -55.78
CA ARG A 304 1.02 82.44 -54.59
C ARG A 304 -0.01 81.30 -54.63
N ALA A 305 -0.64 81.08 -55.78
CA ALA A 305 -1.56 79.95 -55.97
C ALA A 305 -0.84 78.62 -55.73
N GLU A 306 0.33 78.42 -56.34
CA GLU A 306 1.18 77.25 -56.12
C GLU A 306 1.56 77.09 -54.64
N HIS A 307 2.01 78.16 -53.99
CA HIS A 307 2.35 78.12 -52.56
C HIS A 307 1.14 77.73 -51.68
N THR A 308 -0.06 78.25 -51.97
CA THR A 308 -1.27 77.83 -51.25
C THR A 308 -1.62 76.36 -51.49
N THR A 309 -1.50 75.87 -52.72
CA THR A 309 -1.75 74.43 -53.02
C THR A 309 -0.74 73.52 -52.34
N LEU A 310 0.55 73.89 -52.34
CA LEU A 310 1.60 73.15 -51.64
C LEU A 310 1.38 73.17 -50.12
N THR A 311 0.96 74.31 -49.57
CA THR A 311 0.66 74.44 -48.14
C THR A 311 -0.52 73.54 -47.75
N GLN A 312 -1.60 73.53 -48.55
CA GLN A 312 -2.75 72.63 -48.35
C GLN A 312 -2.36 71.15 -48.47
N GLN A 313 -1.47 70.79 -49.39
CA GLN A 313 -0.95 69.42 -49.51
C GLN A 313 -0.11 69.04 -48.29
N VAL A 314 0.75 69.93 -47.81
CA VAL A 314 1.54 69.73 -46.59
C VAL A 314 0.62 69.56 -45.37
N ASP A 315 -0.41 70.39 -45.24
CA ASP A 315 -1.36 70.29 -44.13
C ASP A 315 -2.18 68.99 -44.21
N LYS A 316 -2.59 68.57 -45.42
CA LYS A 316 -3.25 67.28 -45.65
C LYS A 316 -2.33 66.11 -45.26
N LEU A 317 -1.07 66.14 -45.66
CA LEU A 317 -0.08 65.12 -45.31
C LEU A 317 0.21 65.12 -43.80
N LYS A 318 0.29 66.29 -43.15
CA LYS A 318 0.45 66.39 -41.70
C LYS A 318 -0.72 65.78 -40.94
N VAL A 319 -1.95 66.02 -41.39
CA VAL A 319 -3.17 65.43 -40.82
C VAL A 319 -3.17 63.92 -41.01
N GLN A 320 -2.81 63.42 -42.19
CA GLN A 320 -2.68 61.98 -42.45
C GLN A 320 -1.56 61.31 -41.65
N ALA A 321 -0.46 62.03 -41.40
CA ALA A 321 0.65 61.54 -40.57
C ALA A 321 0.29 61.51 -39.07
N HIS A 322 -0.48 62.48 -38.59
CA HIS A 322 -0.94 62.51 -37.20
C HIS A 322 -2.09 61.53 -36.93
N ASN A 323 -2.97 61.34 -37.91
CA ASN A 323 -4.12 60.45 -37.82
C ASN A 323 -4.12 59.45 -39.00
N PRO A 324 -3.20 58.47 -38.98
CA PRO A 324 -3.18 57.42 -40.00
C PRO A 324 -4.47 56.59 -39.94
N SER A 325 -5.04 56.26 -41.09
CA SER A 325 -6.26 55.43 -41.15
C SER A 325 -5.98 53.99 -40.72
N GLU A 326 -7.02 53.28 -40.28
CA GLU A 326 -6.90 51.89 -39.79
C GLU A 326 -6.28 50.95 -40.84
N GLU A 327 -6.54 51.19 -42.12
CA GLU A 327 -5.93 50.44 -43.23
C GLU A 327 -4.41 50.64 -43.30
N VAL A 328 -3.94 51.90 -43.15
CA VAL A 328 -2.50 52.21 -43.14
C VAL A 328 -1.83 51.63 -41.89
N LEU A 329 -2.52 51.65 -40.75
CA LEU A 329 -2.05 51.01 -39.53
C LEU A 329 -1.99 49.48 -39.67
N ARG A 330 -2.99 48.82 -40.26
CA ARG A 330 -2.99 47.37 -40.52
C ARG A 330 -1.92 46.92 -41.50
N GLN A 331 -1.56 47.78 -42.45
CA GLN A 331 -0.45 47.54 -43.38
C GLN A 331 0.92 47.82 -42.75
N SER A 332 0.97 48.50 -41.60
CA SER A 332 2.22 48.75 -40.89
C SER A 332 2.83 47.45 -40.37
N PRO A 333 4.13 47.19 -40.64
CA PRO A 333 4.80 45.99 -40.16
C PRO A 333 4.79 45.86 -38.63
N PHE A 334 4.80 46.98 -37.90
CA PHE A 334 4.72 46.97 -36.44
C PHE A 334 3.35 46.46 -35.93
N PHE A 335 2.25 46.85 -36.57
CA PHE A 335 0.91 46.40 -36.20
C PHE A 335 0.69 44.94 -36.57
N GLN A 336 1.22 44.49 -37.71
CA GLN A 336 1.17 43.07 -38.11
C GLN A 336 1.95 42.18 -37.14
N VAL A 337 3.15 42.58 -36.72
CA VAL A 337 3.92 41.88 -35.69
C VAL A 337 3.17 41.85 -34.36
N TYR A 338 2.51 42.95 -33.97
CA TYR A 338 1.69 43.00 -32.75
C TYR A 338 0.48 42.05 -32.83
N LEU A 339 -0.26 42.07 -33.94
CA LEU A 339 -1.37 41.14 -34.19
C LEU A 339 -0.90 39.68 -34.17
N GLN A 340 0.22 39.36 -34.81
CA GLN A 340 0.79 38.02 -34.78
C GLN A 340 1.16 37.61 -33.36
N ARG A 341 1.76 38.51 -32.57
CA ARG A 341 2.08 38.24 -31.16
C ARG A 341 0.82 38.01 -30.33
N LEU A 342 -0.25 38.78 -30.56
CA LEU A 342 -1.54 38.62 -29.88
C LEU A 342 -2.22 37.29 -30.28
N ALA A 343 -2.19 36.94 -31.57
CA ALA A 343 -2.69 35.66 -32.07
C ALA A 343 -1.92 34.46 -31.48
N THR A 344 -0.58 34.54 -31.41
CA THR A 344 0.21 33.48 -30.77
C THR A 344 -0.04 33.38 -29.26
N SER A 345 -0.24 34.51 -28.58
CA SER A 345 -0.56 34.53 -27.14
C SER A 345 -1.95 33.97 -26.84
N THR A 346 -2.94 34.28 -27.67
CA THR A 346 -4.32 33.79 -27.54
C THR A 346 -4.39 32.29 -27.83
N ALA A 347 -3.77 31.83 -28.93
CA ALA A 347 -3.65 30.40 -29.22
C ALA A 347 -2.90 29.63 -28.11
N GLY A 348 -1.87 30.25 -27.51
CA GLY A 348 -1.17 29.69 -26.35
C GLY A 348 -2.06 29.58 -25.10
N ALA A 349 -2.90 30.59 -24.83
CA ALA A 349 -3.85 30.58 -23.72
C ALA A 349 -4.94 29.50 -23.92
N GLU A 350 -5.51 29.42 -25.13
CA GLU A 350 -6.51 28.40 -25.48
C GLU A 350 -5.94 26.98 -25.37
N ALA A 351 -4.70 26.76 -25.84
CA ALA A 351 -4.04 25.46 -25.72
C ALA A 351 -3.78 25.07 -24.25
N LEU A 352 -3.44 26.03 -23.38
CA LEU A 352 -3.28 25.79 -21.95
C LEU A 352 -4.63 25.49 -21.27
N GLN A 353 -5.69 26.20 -21.66
CA GLN A 353 -7.03 25.97 -21.14
C GLN A 353 -7.55 24.57 -21.51
N GLN A 354 -7.40 24.16 -22.78
CA GLN A 354 -7.76 22.80 -23.21
C GLN A 354 -6.98 21.72 -22.45
N ARG A 355 -5.67 21.94 -22.21
CA ARG A 355 -4.86 21.01 -21.41
C ARG A 355 -5.32 20.93 -19.96
N PHE A 356 -5.76 22.05 -19.38
CA PHE A 356 -6.29 22.11 -18.03
C PHE A 356 -7.61 21.33 -17.94
N GLU A 357 -8.56 21.59 -18.83
CA GLU A 357 -9.84 20.87 -18.90
C GLU A 357 -9.64 19.35 -19.09
N GLN A 358 -8.72 18.95 -19.96
CA GLN A 358 -8.36 17.54 -20.14
C GLN A 358 -7.72 16.92 -18.89
N ALA A 359 -6.93 17.69 -18.13
CA ALA A 359 -6.32 17.22 -16.90
C ALA A 359 -7.36 17.07 -15.79
N GLU A 360 -8.31 17.99 -15.66
CA GLU A 360 -9.44 17.89 -14.72
C GLU A 360 -10.32 16.67 -15.04
N GLN A 361 -10.71 16.48 -16.30
CA GLN A 361 -11.49 15.29 -16.70
C GLN A 361 -10.78 13.98 -16.37
N LYS A 362 -9.45 13.90 -16.59
CA LYS A 362 -8.66 12.72 -16.21
C LYS A 362 -8.59 12.53 -14.70
N LEU A 363 -8.47 13.61 -13.92
CA LEU A 363 -8.48 13.54 -12.45
C LEU A 363 -9.81 13.02 -11.93
N ASP A 364 -10.93 13.49 -12.48
CA ASP A 364 -12.25 13.03 -12.07
C ASP A 364 -12.50 11.56 -12.46
N GLN A 365 -12.12 11.15 -13.68
CA GLN A 365 -12.16 9.74 -14.09
C GLN A 365 -11.31 8.84 -13.17
N LEU A 366 -10.12 9.29 -12.76
CA LEU A 366 -9.27 8.56 -11.83
C LEU A 366 -9.87 8.50 -10.41
N ARG A 367 -10.58 9.53 -9.97
CA ARG A 367 -11.29 9.54 -8.67
C ARG A 367 -12.45 8.57 -8.68
N ASP A 368 -13.29 8.63 -9.71
CA ASP A 368 -14.47 7.76 -9.85
C ASP A 368 -14.05 6.30 -9.96
N SER A 369 -13.09 5.97 -10.84
CA SER A 369 -12.58 4.59 -10.96
C SER A 369 -11.93 4.05 -9.69
N ASN A 370 -11.27 4.89 -8.89
CA ASN A 370 -10.70 4.47 -7.60
C ASN A 370 -11.79 4.24 -6.55
N LEU A 371 -12.86 5.04 -6.56
CA LEU A 371 -14.03 4.84 -5.72
C LEU A 371 -14.73 3.53 -6.09
N ASP A 372 -15.04 3.31 -7.37
CA ASP A 372 -15.67 2.10 -7.88
C ASP A 372 -14.84 0.85 -7.54
N PHE A 373 -13.52 0.91 -7.75
CA PHE A 373 -12.63 -0.19 -7.40
C PHE A 373 -12.64 -0.50 -5.90
N ARG A 374 -12.64 0.52 -5.04
CA ARG A 374 -12.72 0.34 -3.58
C ARG A 374 -14.05 -0.29 -3.17
N GLU A 375 -15.15 0.19 -3.72
CA GLU A 375 -16.48 -0.34 -3.42
C GLU A 375 -16.62 -1.78 -3.92
N ALA A 376 -16.12 -2.10 -5.11
CA ALA A 376 -16.10 -3.44 -5.65
C ALA A 376 -15.30 -4.42 -4.76
N VAL A 377 -14.09 -4.04 -4.35
CA VAL A 377 -13.25 -4.89 -3.46
C VAL A 377 -13.94 -5.11 -2.10
N ILE A 378 -14.58 -4.09 -1.53
CA ILE A 378 -15.33 -4.24 -0.28
C ILE A 378 -16.56 -5.12 -0.48
N ALA A 379 -17.29 -4.96 -1.58
CA ALA A 379 -18.49 -5.73 -1.89
C ALA A 379 -18.16 -7.20 -2.10
N GLU A 380 -17.11 -7.52 -2.87
CA GLU A 380 -16.64 -8.89 -3.10
C GLU A 380 -16.21 -9.56 -1.79
N ALA A 381 -15.39 -8.88 -0.98
CA ALA A 381 -14.93 -9.43 0.29
C ALA A 381 -16.07 -9.62 1.31
N ARG A 382 -17.11 -8.76 1.28
CA ARG A 382 -18.33 -8.94 2.06
C ARG A 382 -19.17 -10.11 1.55
N ALA A 383 -19.32 -10.24 0.24
CA ALA A 383 -20.05 -11.34 -0.39
C ALA A 383 -19.41 -12.69 -0.06
N GLU A 384 -18.08 -12.80 -0.05
CA GLU A 384 -17.36 -14.00 0.39
C GLU A 384 -17.68 -14.36 1.85
N VAL A 385 -17.66 -13.37 2.75
CA VAL A 385 -18.00 -13.58 4.17
C VAL A 385 -19.45 -14.03 4.34
N GLU A 386 -20.39 -13.43 3.62
CA GLU A 386 -21.80 -13.83 3.67
C GLU A 386 -22.01 -15.23 3.07
N ALA A 387 -21.35 -15.58 1.96
CA ALA A 387 -21.41 -16.92 1.39
C ALA A 387 -20.85 -17.98 2.36
N LEU A 388 -19.77 -17.68 3.09
CA LEU A 388 -19.25 -18.56 4.14
C LEU A 388 -20.20 -18.65 5.34
N ARG A 389 -20.87 -17.56 5.72
CA ARG A 389 -21.91 -17.58 6.78
C ARG A 389 -23.11 -18.43 6.39
N GLU A 390 -23.56 -18.35 5.15
CA GLU A 390 -24.66 -19.17 4.65
C GLU A 390 -24.28 -20.65 4.63
N LYS A 391 -23.09 -20.98 4.10
CA LYS A 391 -22.55 -22.35 4.17
C LYS A 391 -22.48 -22.85 5.61
N MET A 392 -22.02 -22.02 6.55
CA MET A 392 -22.01 -22.34 7.97
C MET A 392 -23.40 -22.66 8.51
N GLY A 393 -24.40 -21.82 8.21
CA GLY A 393 -25.78 -22.04 8.61
C GLY A 393 -26.36 -23.35 8.05
N GLN A 394 -26.07 -23.68 6.79
CA GLN A 394 -26.47 -24.96 6.19
C GLN A 394 -25.84 -26.15 6.92
N LYS A 395 -24.53 -26.08 7.25
CA LYS A 395 -23.84 -27.13 8.01
C LYS A 395 -24.37 -27.29 9.44
N ASP A 396 -24.80 -26.20 10.08
CA ASP A 396 -25.43 -26.24 11.40
C ASP A 396 -26.78 -26.99 11.38
N VAL A 397 -27.60 -26.73 10.37
CA VAL A 397 -28.87 -27.45 10.17
C VAL A 397 -28.62 -28.93 9.92
N ASP A 398 -27.66 -29.27 9.06
CA ASP A 398 -27.29 -30.66 8.80
C ASP A 398 -26.77 -31.38 10.05
N LEU A 399 -25.96 -30.70 10.87
CA LEU A 399 -25.46 -31.25 12.13
C LEU A 399 -26.57 -31.47 13.15
N ALA A 400 -27.52 -30.54 13.27
CA ALA A 400 -28.68 -30.70 14.14
C ALA A 400 -29.50 -31.93 13.71
N ARG A 401 -29.71 -32.11 12.40
CA ARG A 401 -30.41 -33.28 11.85
C ARG A 401 -29.67 -34.59 12.13
N LEU A 402 -28.36 -34.65 11.86
CA LEU A 402 -27.53 -35.84 12.11
C LEU A 402 -27.46 -36.16 13.61
N ARG A 403 -27.41 -35.13 14.47
CA ARG A 403 -27.48 -35.30 15.92
C ARG A 403 -28.81 -35.91 16.36
N GLY A 404 -29.93 -35.40 15.83
CA GLY A 404 -31.25 -35.96 16.10
C GLY A 404 -31.34 -37.44 15.73
N GLN A 405 -30.94 -37.79 14.51
CA GLN A 405 -30.93 -39.21 14.05
C GLN A 405 -30.05 -40.10 14.93
N ARG A 406 -28.87 -39.61 15.33
CA ARG A 406 -27.99 -40.35 16.25
C ARG A 406 -28.65 -40.56 17.61
N ASP A 407 -29.25 -39.51 18.17
CA ASP A 407 -29.86 -39.55 19.50
C ASP A 407 -31.09 -40.45 19.52
N GLU A 408 -31.90 -40.44 18.46
CA GLU A 408 -33.03 -41.37 18.23
C GLU A 408 -32.55 -42.83 18.18
N LEU A 409 -31.59 -43.15 17.30
CA LEU A 409 -31.04 -44.52 17.18
C LEU A 409 -30.42 -45.00 18.50
N ASN A 410 -29.75 -44.11 19.23
CA ASN A 410 -29.16 -44.43 20.52
C ASN A 410 -30.26 -44.67 21.58
N ALA A 411 -31.31 -43.87 21.60
CA ALA A 411 -32.45 -44.04 22.50
C ALA A 411 -33.14 -45.40 22.26
N GLU A 412 -33.45 -45.74 21.00
CA GLU A 412 -34.02 -47.04 20.63
C GLU A 412 -33.12 -48.21 21.06
N LEU A 413 -31.82 -48.09 20.86
CA LEU A 413 -30.83 -49.09 21.30
C LEU A 413 -30.84 -49.26 22.81
N THR A 414 -30.83 -48.17 23.56
CA THR A 414 -30.84 -48.21 25.03
C THR A 414 -32.14 -48.83 25.57
N GLU A 415 -33.28 -48.45 25.01
CA GLU A 415 -34.58 -48.99 25.41
C GLU A 415 -34.67 -50.49 25.15
N ARG A 416 -34.18 -50.98 24.00
CA ARG A 416 -34.11 -52.42 23.73
C ARG A 416 -33.17 -53.16 24.64
N ARG A 417 -31.98 -52.61 24.93
CA ARG A 417 -31.05 -53.21 25.90
C ARG A 417 -31.70 -53.37 27.27
N VAL A 418 -32.43 -52.36 27.74
CA VAL A 418 -33.17 -52.43 29.01
C VAL A 418 -34.24 -53.52 28.95
N ARG A 419 -35.05 -53.56 27.89
CA ARG A 419 -36.06 -54.62 27.72
C ARG A 419 -35.45 -56.02 27.71
N ASP A 420 -34.32 -56.22 27.05
CA ASP A 420 -33.65 -57.52 27.01
C ASP A 420 -33.02 -57.88 28.37
N THR A 421 -32.51 -56.91 29.13
CA THR A 421 -32.07 -57.16 30.51
C THR A 421 -33.23 -57.57 31.43
N ASP A 422 -34.41 -56.99 31.26
CA ASP A 422 -35.59 -57.38 32.05
C ASP A 422 -36.09 -58.78 31.65
N LYS A 423 -36.08 -59.12 30.35
CA LYS A 423 -36.40 -60.49 29.90
C LYS A 423 -35.43 -61.52 30.48
N MET A 424 -34.14 -61.21 30.54
CA MET A 424 -33.15 -62.11 31.15
C MET A 424 -33.44 -62.33 32.63
N ARG A 425 -33.80 -61.27 33.38
CA ARG A 425 -34.24 -61.42 34.78
C ARG A 425 -35.46 -62.34 34.92
N PHE A 426 -36.48 -62.17 34.08
CA PHE A 426 -37.64 -63.07 34.11
C PHE A 426 -37.28 -64.50 33.72
N ALA A 427 -36.34 -64.70 32.80
CA ALA A 427 -35.83 -66.03 32.44
C ALA A 427 -35.10 -66.68 33.63
N ASP A 428 -34.24 -65.94 34.32
CA ASP A 428 -33.52 -66.41 35.51
C ASP A 428 -34.51 -66.81 36.64
N GLU A 429 -35.57 -66.01 36.87
CA GLU A 429 -36.62 -66.33 37.83
C GLU A 429 -37.40 -67.60 37.44
N MET A 430 -37.70 -67.77 36.15
CA MET A 430 -38.37 -68.97 35.64
C MET A 430 -37.47 -70.21 35.72
N GLU A 431 -36.18 -70.07 35.44
CA GLU A 431 -35.21 -71.16 35.59
C GLU A 431 -35.15 -71.63 37.05
N GLN A 432 -35.09 -70.70 38.00
CA GLN A 432 -35.14 -71.03 39.43
C GLN A 432 -36.44 -71.76 39.82
N LEU A 433 -37.59 -71.35 39.28
CA LEU A 433 -38.86 -72.05 39.52
C LEU A 433 -38.87 -73.45 38.90
N CYS A 434 -38.31 -73.61 37.70
CA CYS A 434 -38.19 -74.92 37.04
C CYS A 434 -37.27 -75.84 37.85
N SER A 435 -36.12 -75.36 38.30
CA SER A 435 -35.19 -76.11 39.17
C SER A 435 -35.89 -76.57 40.46
N LYS A 436 -36.67 -75.71 41.12
CA LYS A 436 -37.43 -76.09 42.33
C LYS A 436 -38.53 -77.12 42.04
N ARG A 437 -39.18 -77.03 40.87
CA ARG A 437 -40.16 -78.04 40.43
C ARG A 437 -39.48 -79.37 40.12
N GLU A 438 -38.32 -79.35 39.48
CA GLU A 438 -37.51 -80.53 39.20
C GLU A 438 -37.08 -81.21 40.50
N GLU A 439 -36.61 -80.45 41.51
CA GLU A 439 -36.35 -80.97 42.85
C GLU A 439 -37.59 -81.64 43.47
N ARG A 440 -38.77 -81.01 43.33
CA ARG A 440 -40.04 -81.61 43.80
C ARG A 440 -40.37 -82.90 43.08
N ILE A 441 -40.18 -82.97 41.76
CA ILE A 441 -40.36 -84.19 40.97
C ILE A 441 -39.39 -85.27 41.47
N ASN A 442 -38.13 -84.93 41.71
CA ASN A 442 -37.14 -85.85 42.27
C ASN A 442 -37.56 -86.42 43.62
N PHE A 443 -38.12 -85.60 44.51
CA PHE A 443 -38.70 -86.07 45.77
C PHE A 443 -39.89 -87.01 45.55
N LEU A 444 -40.80 -86.69 44.63
CA LEU A 444 -41.93 -87.56 44.30
C LEU A 444 -41.47 -88.89 43.68
N CYS A 445 -40.50 -88.88 42.77
CA CYS A 445 -39.88 -90.09 42.23
C CYS A 445 -39.25 -90.93 43.35
N SER A 446 -38.59 -90.31 44.33
CA SER A 446 -38.06 -91.02 45.50
C SER A 446 -39.16 -91.67 46.36
N GLU A 447 -40.31 -91.00 46.48
CA GLU A 447 -41.48 -91.53 47.17
C GLU A 447 -42.10 -92.71 46.40
N VAL A 448 -42.26 -92.59 45.09
CA VAL A 448 -42.70 -93.67 44.21
C VAL A 448 -41.75 -94.85 44.29
N ARG A 449 -40.43 -94.63 44.27
CA ARG A 449 -39.41 -95.68 44.48
C ARG A 449 -39.63 -96.41 45.80
N ARG A 450 -39.86 -95.67 46.89
CA ARG A 450 -40.12 -96.23 48.22
C ARG A 450 -41.41 -97.05 48.25
N LEU A 451 -42.48 -96.59 47.60
CA LEU A 451 -43.76 -97.29 47.51
C LEU A 451 -43.64 -98.57 46.66
N LYS A 452 -43.05 -98.48 45.45
CA LYS A 452 -42.73 -99.64 44.60
C LYS A 452 -41.88 -100.66 45.36
N GLY A 453 -40.89 -100.21 46.14
CA GLY A 453 -40.08 -101.07 47.00
C GLY A 453 -40.88 -101.76 48.12
N LYS A 454 -41.83 -101.07 48.76
CA LYS A 454 -42.73 -101.70 49.75
C LYS A 454 -43.64 -102.75 49.13
N LEU A 455 -44.16 -102.50 47.93
CA LEU A 455 -44.96 -103.47 47.17
C LEU A 455 -44.11 -104.70 46.81
N ALA A 456 -42.92 -104.49 46.23
CA ALA A 456 -41.98 -105.56 45.92
C ALA A 456 -41.62 -106.43 47.13
N ALA A 457 -41.45 -105.82 48.31
CA ALA A 457 -41.20 -106.55 49.57
C ALA A 457 -42.40 -107.38 50.03
N LYS A 458 -43.64 -106.86 49.88
CA LYS A 458 -44.87 -107.60 50.20
C LYS A 458 -45.10 -108.78 49.25
N ASP A 459 -44.73 -108.62 47.99
CA ASP A 459 -44.90 -109.62 46.94
C ASP A 459 -43.73 -110.63 46.88
N GLY A 460 -42.69 -110.46 47.70
CA GLY A 460 -41.52 -111.36 47.76
C GLY A 460 -40.56 -111.21 46.56
N ALA A 461 -40.64 -110.11 45.81
CA ALA A 461 -39.85 -109.86 44.61
C ALA A 461 -38.46 -109.28 44.93
N GLU A 462 -37.56 -110.08 45.52
CA GLU A 462 -36.23 -109.66 45.99
C GLU A 462 -35.35 -109.00 44.91
N GLY A 463 -35.33 -109.56 43.70
CA GLY A 463 -34.53 -109.03 42.59
C GLY A 463 -35.01 -107.65 42.10
N TYR A 464 -36.32 -107.43 42.06
CA TYR A 464 -36.89 -106.14 41.67
C TYR A 464 -36.61 -105.07 42.74
N LEU A 465 -36.62 -105.48 44.01
CA LEU A 465 -36.27 -104.61 45.12
C LEU A 465 -34.78 -104.21 45.11
N ALA A 466 -33.87 -105.11 44.70
CA ALA A 466 -32.47 -104.77 44.48
C ALA A 466 -32.28 -103.79 43.31
N PHE A 467 -32.99 -104.01 42.20
CA PHE A 467 -32.97 -103.10 41.05
C PHE A 467 -33.47 -101.69 41.39
N LEU A 468 -34.53 -101.56 42.19
CA LEU A 468 -35.05 -100.24 42.60
C LEU A 468 -34.11 -99.48 43.54
N LYS A 469 -33.20 -100.16 44.26
CA LYS A 469 -32.19 -99.51 45.12
C LYS A 469 -31.08 -98.85 44.31
N ASP A 470 -30.60 -99.53 43.28
CA ASP A 470 -29.43 -99.10 42.51
C ASP A 470 -29.80 -98.45 41.16
N GLY A 471 -31.07 -98.57 40.73
CA GLY A 471 -31.55 -98.15 39.42
C GLY A 471 -32.52 -96.96 39.40
N PRO A 472 -32.83 -96.43 38.19
CA PRO A 472 -33.84 -95.40 38.00
C PRO A 472 -35.25 -95.93 38.32
N VAL A 473 -36.10 -95.07 38.88
CA VAL A 473 -37.47 -95.42 39.32
C VAL A 473 -38.37 -95.90 38.18
N ASP A 474 -38.07 -95.42 36.98
CA ASP A 474 -38.76 -95.75 35.72
C ASP A 474 -37.89 -96.61 34.80
N GLY A 475 -36.87 -97.26 35.36
CA GLY A 475 -36.05 -98.23 34.65
C GLY A 475 -36.82 -99.50 34.32
N ASP A 476 -36.60 -100.03 33.13
CA ASP A 476 -37.23 -101.26 32.66
C ASP A 476 -36.49 -102.49 33.25
N TYR A 477 -37.00 -103.01 34.36
CA TYR A 477 -36.39 -104.13 35.10
C TYR A 477 -36.23 -105.39 34.24
N ILE A 478 -37.16 -105.63 33.31
CA ILE A 478 -37.13 -106.77 32.39
C ILE A 478 -35.91 -106.68 31.49
N LYS A 479 -35.66 -105.51 30.89
CA LYS A 479 -34.47 -105.29 30.04
C LYS A 479 -33.16 -105.41 30.83
N ALA A 480 -33.14 -104.98 32.09
CA ALA A 480 -31.96 -105.12 32.96
C ALA A 480 -31.67 -106.60 33.25
N LEU A 481 -32.71 -107.39 33.55
CA LEU A 481 -32.60 -108.85 33.72
C LEU A 481 -32.20 -109.55 32.42
N GLU A 482 -32.75 -109.17 31.27
CA GLU A 482 -32.37 -109.72 29.97
C GLU A 482 -30.87 -109.51 29.69
N LYS A 483 -30.35 -108.33 30.02
CA LYS A 483 -28.92 -108.03 29.88
C LYS A 483 -28.05 -108.85 30.84
N GLN A 484 -28.50 -109.04 32.08
CA GLN A 484 -27.80 -109.89 33.06
C GLN A 484 -27.83 -111.37 32.67
N LEU A 485 -28.97 -111.85 32.17
CA LEU A 485 -29.14 -113.20 31.64
C LEU A 485 -28.24 -113.44 30.43
N GLN A 486 -28.13 -112.45 29.53
CA GLN A 486 -27.25 -112.55 28.37
C GLN A 486 -25.79 -112.64 28.82
N ALA A 487 -25.35 -111.79 29.75
CA ALA A 487 -24.01 -111.87 30.31
C ALA A 487 -23.73 -113.21 31.02
N ALA A 488 -24.70 -113.76 31.75
CA ALA A 488 -24.59 -115.07 32.37
C ALA A 488 -24.57 -116.21 31.34
N LYS A 489 -25.34 -116.12 30.24
CA LYS A 489 -25.28 -117.07 29.12
C LYS A 489 -23.94 -117.01 28.40
N ASP A 490 -23.36 -115.83 28.24
CA ASP A 490 -22.04 -115.65 27.66
C ASP A 490 -20.95 -116.23 28.61
N GLN A 491 -21.12 -116.12 29.92
CA GLN A 491 -20.26 -116.77 30.91
C GLN A 491 -20.42 -118.30 30.92
N VAL A 492 -21.66 -118.80 30.91
CA VAL A 492 -21.93 -120.26 30.87
C VAL A 492 -21.47 -120.86 29.56
N SER A 493 -21.63 -120.19 28.42
CA SER A 493 -21.06 -120.66 27.14
C SER A 493 -19.53 -120.69 27.21
N SER A 494 -18.88 -119.67 27.79
CA SER A 494 -17.43 -119.69 28.00
C SER A 494 -16.96 -120.84 28.92
N LEU A 495 -17.72 -121.15 29.98
CA LEU A 495 -17.44 -122.26 30.91
C LEU A 495 -17.79 -123.62 30.29
N THR A 496 -18.80 -123.68 29.43
CA THR A 496 -19.18 -124.87 28.67
C THR A 496 -18.14 -125.18 27.60
N ASP A 497 -17.56 -124.16 26.98
CA ASP A 497 -16.43 -124.30 26.07
C ASP A 497 -15.14 -124.70 26.83
N GLN A 498 -15.00 -124.30 28.10
CA GLN A 498 -13.93 -124.82 28.98
C GLN A 498 -14.17 -126.27 29.42
N LEU A 499 -15.42 -126.69 29.65
CA LEU A 499 -15.77 -128.07 30.03
C LEU A 499 -15.74 -129.04 28.83
N LYS A 500 -16.11 -128.60 27.62
CA LYS A 500 -15.96 -129.38 26.39
C LYS A 500 -14.50 -129.67 26.04
N ASN A 501 -13.57 -128.83 26.49
CA ASN A 501 -12.13 -129.05 26.33
C ASN A 501 -11.51 -129.99 27.40
N ALA A 502 -12.29 -130.49 28.36
CA ALA A 502 -11.81 -131.30 29.49
C ALA A 502 -12.45 -132.70 29.63
N ALA A 503 -13.24 -133.16 28.65
CA ALA A 503 -13.76 -134.53 28.65
C ALA A 503 -13.97 -135.08 27.24
N GLU A 504 -12.96 -135.77 26.71
CA GLU A 504 -13.12 -136.75 25.63
C GLU A 504 -12.56 -138.10 26.10
N GLY A 505 -13.41 -139.13 26.06
CA GLY A 505 -13.10 -140.49 26.49
C GLY A 505 -14.34 -141.39 26.45
N ASP A 506 -14.69 -141.81 25.23
CA ASP A 506 -15.39 -143.03 24.76
C ASP A 506 -16.41 -143.76 25.68
N ALA A 507 -17.66 -143.87 25.24
CA ALA A 507 -18.27 -144.99 24.48
C ALA A 507 -18.53 -146.23 25.38
N ALA A 508 -19.65 -146.98 25.34
CA ALA A 508 -20.67 -147.25 24.33
C ALA A 508 -21.85 -148.01 24.98
N ALA A 509 -22.95 -148.17 24.22
CA ALA A 509 -23.92 -149.27 24.24
C ALA A 509 -24.82 -149.40 25.51
N ALA A 510 -26.09 -149.86 25.49
CA ALA A 510 -27.06 -150.28 24.49
C ALA A 510 -28.43 -150.41 25.21
N ALA A 511 -29.52 -150.28 24.44
CA ALA A 511 -30.86 -150.90 24.59
C ALA A 511 -31.43 -151.25 25.99
N SER A 512 -32.62 -150.73 26.32
CA SER A 512 -33.81 -151.57 26.59
C SER A 512 -35.05 -150.73 26.90
N GLU A 513 -36.03 -150.86 26.02
CA GLU A 513 -37.43 -150.49 26.16
C GLU A 513 -38.13 -151.43 27.17
N THR A 514 -38.24 -151.07 28.45
CA THR A 514 -39.21 -151.62 29.43
C THR A 514 -39.04 -150.95 30.82
N ALA A 515 -39.47 -149.70 30.97
CA ALA A 515 -39.47 -149.04 32.30
C ALA A 515 -40.59 -147.98 32.50
N VAL A 516 -41.61 -147.94 31.63
CA VAL A 516 -42.74 -146.98 31.77
C VAL A 516 -44.11 -147.70 31.88
N ARG A 517 -44.12 -149.04 32.01
CA ARG A 517 -45.34 -149.84 32.21
C ARG A 517 -45.43 -150.59 33.54
N SER A 518 -44.42 -150.51 34.41
CA SER A 518 -44.41 -151.18 35.73
C SER A 518 -44.71 -150.28 36.94
N GLU A 519 -44.78 -148.95 36.77
CA GLU A 519 -45.07 -148.02 37.87
C GLU A 519 -46.56 -147.57 37.91
N LEU A 520 -47.30 -147.75 36.81
CA LEU A 520 -48.72 -147.42 36.73
C LEU A 520 -49.64 -148.50 37.34
N GLU A 521 -49.22 -149.78 37.33
CA GLU A 521 -49.96 -150.90 37.94
C GLU A 521 -49.63 -151.10 39.43
N ALA A 522 -48.47 -150.65 39.89
CA ALA A 522 -48.09 -150.60 41.30
C ALA A 522 -48.82 -149.47 42.07
N ALA A 523 -49.12 -148.35 41.41
CA ALA A 523 -49.93 -147.27 41.97
C ALA A 523 -51.43 -147.63 42.06
N ARG A 524 -51.96 -148.43 41.11
CA ARG A 524 -53.37 -148.87 41.09
C ARG A 524 -53.70 -149.92 42.16
N ARG A 525 -52.71 -150.71 42.63
CA ARG A 525 -52.88 -151.62 43.77
C ARG A 525 -52.78 -150.93 45.14
N ARG A 526 -52.13 -149.76 45.23
CA ARG A 526 -52.13 -148.89 46.42
C ARG A 526 -53.38 -148.00 46.53
N LEU A 527 -54.18 -147.93 45.47
CA LEU A 527 -55.52 -147.33 45.48
C LEU A 527 -56.55 -148.19 46.27
N ALA A 528 -56.42 -149.52 46.27
CA ALA A 528 -57.45 -150.41 46.84
C ALA A 528 -57.35 -150.66 48.37
N GLU A 529 -56.23 -150.32 49.01
CA GLU A 529 -56.00 -150.56 50.44
C GLU A 529 -56.38 -149.36 51.32
N TYR A 530 -56.30 -148.13 50.79
CA TYR A 530 -56.72 -146.90 51.49
C TYR A 530 -58.22 -146.60 51.35
N GLU A 531 -58.88 -147.00 50.26
CA GLU A 531 -60.36 -146.96 50.11
C GLU A 531 -61.07 -147.96 51.05
N ARG A 532 -60.32 -148.96 51.57
CA ARG A 532 -60.82 -149.97 52.52
C ARG A 532 -60.73 -149.54 53.99
N ILE A 533 -60.02 -148.44 54.29
CA ILE A 533 -59.73 -148.06 55.69
C ILE A 533 -60.72 -147.04 56.27
N LEU A 534 -61.36 -146.14 55.51
CA LEU A 534 -62.34 -145.20 56.11
C LEU A 534 -63.48 -144.80 55.16
N GLY A 535 -64.53 -145.64 55.14
CA GLY A 535 -65.91 -145.25 54.82
C GLY A 535 -66.59 -144.47 55.96
N PRO A 536 -67.92 -144.26 55.87
CA PRO A 536 -68.60 -143.02 56.28
C PRO A 536 -68.92 -142.93 57.77
N SER A 537 -68.16 -142.12 58.51
CA SER A 537 -68.60 -141.48 59.77
C SER A 537 -67.64 -140.37 60.25
N ALA A 538 -68.15 -139.13 60.20
CA ALA A 538 -67.70 -137.89 60.86
C ALA A 538 -66.45 -137.09 60.37
N SER A 539 -66.71 -135.83 59.97
CA SER A 539 -65.78 -134.66 59.85
C SER A 539 -64.69 -134.77 58.77
N PRO A 540 -63.83 -133.76 58.46
CA PRO A 540 -63.92 -132.32 58.27
C PRO A 540 -63.70 -131.89 56.79
N ASP A 541 -63.89 -132.80 55.81
CA ASP A 541 -63.44 -132.61 54.42
C ASP A 541 -64.36 -131.80 53.49
N VAL A 542 -65.68 -131.77 53.74
CA VAL A 542 -66.59 -130.86 53.00
C VAL A 542 -66.27 -129.40 53.36
N LYS A 543 -65.83 -129.13 54.60
CA LYS A 543 -65.30 -127.81 54.97
C LYS A 543 -64.02 -127.52 54.21
N SER A 544 -63.08 -128.47 54.09
CA SER A 544 -61.85 -128.28 53.32
C SER A 544 -62.07 -128.02 51.82
N LEU A 545 -63.06 -128.68 51.19
CA LEU A 545 -63.42 -128.47 49.78
C LEU A 545 -64.22 -127.18 49.58
N THR A 546 -65.11 -126.83 50.52
CA THR A 546 -65.81 -125.53 50.51
C THR A 546 -64.82 -124.39 50.78
N GLU A 547 -63.84 -124.59 51.65
CA GLU A 547 -62.71 -123.70 51.89
C GLU A 547 -61.82 -123.60 50.63
N ARG A 548 -61.59 -124.70 49.89
CA ARG A 548 -60.86 -124.69 48.61
C ARG A 548 -61.62 -123.94 47.52
N LEU A 549 -62.93 -124.14 47.41
CA LEU A 549 -63.79 -123.43 46.47
C LEU A 549 -63.94 -121.94 46.83
N GLN A 550 -63.98 -121.62 48.12
CA GLN A 550 -63.91 -120.24 48.62
C GLN A 550 -62.53 -119.64 48.31
N GLN A 551 -61.44 -120.37 48.53
CA GLN A 551 -60.09 -119.95 48.14
C GLN A 551 -59.98 -119.71 46.63
N ASP A 552 -60.52 -120.58 45.78
CA ASP A 552 -60.49 -120.41 44.31
C ASP A 552 -61.41 -119.28 43.84
N ALA A 553 -62.57 -119.07 44.50
CA ALA A 553 -63.46 -117.94 44.24
C ALA A 553 -62.82 -116.61 44.68
N ASP A 554 -62.13 -116.60 45.83
CA ASP A 554 -61.35 -115.46 46.31
C ASP A 554 -60.17 -115.15 45.38
N VAL A 555 -59.50 -116.18 44.85
CA VAL A 555 -58.45 -116.06 43.83
C VAL A 555 -59.00 -115.52 42.51
N ARG A 556 -60.15 -116.02 42.02
CA ARG A 556 -60.79 -115.50 40.81
C ARG A 556 -61.21 -114.05 40.97
N LYS A 557 -61.85 -113.70 42.08
CA LYS A 557 -62.23 -112.32 42.38
C LYS A 557 -61.01 -111.39 42.45
N LYS A 558 -59.89 -111.89 43.00
CA LYS A 558 -58.61 -111.18 43.00
C LYS A 558 -58.04 -110.99 41.59
N LEU A 559 -58.10 -112.01 40.73
CA LEU A 559 -57.66 -111.94 39.34
C LEU A 559 -58.55 -111.02 38.48
N GLU A 560 -59.87 -111.03 38.66
CA GLU A 560 -60.80 -110.13 37.98
C GLU A 560 -60.55 -108.67 38.39
N LEU A 561 -60.29 -108.41 39.67
CA LEU A 561 -59.87 -107.09 40.15
C LEU A 561 -58.53 -106.66 39.53
N GLN A 562 -57.55 -107.56 39.45
CA GLN A 562 -56.26 -107.27 38.81
C GLN A 562 -56.38 -107.03 37.30
N LEU A 563 -57.26 -107.75 36.61
CA LEU A 563 -57.52 -107.54 35.18
C LEU A 563 -58.20 -106.19 34.94
N ALA A 564 -59.22 -105.85 35.74
CA ALA A 564 -59.90 -104.56 35.66
C ALA A 564 -58.94 -103.40 35.95
N GLU A 565 -58.08 -103.52 36.97
CA GLU A 565 -57.03 -102.54 37.27
C GLU A 565 -56.04 -102.41 36.10
N ALA A 566 -55.64 -103.53 35.48
CA ALA A 566 -54.73 -103.50 34.33
C ALA A 566 -55.37 -102.85 33.09
N GLU A 567 -56.64 -103.13 32.81
CA GLU A 567 -57.39 -102.49 31.72
C GLU A 567 -57.53 -100.98 31.95
N GLU A 568 -57.91 -100.55 33.16
CA GLU A 568 -57.95 -99.13 33.54
C GLU A 568 -56.58 -98.47 33.42
N ALA A 569 -55.51 -99.13 33.86
CA ALA A 569 -54.15 -98.63 33.75
C ALA A 569 -53.69 -98.48 32.28
N THR A 570 -54.01 -99.44 31.41
CA THR A 570 -53.67 -99.32 29.98
C THR A 570 -54.41 -98.19 29.28
N ASN A 571 -55.69 -97.99 29.60
CA ASN A 571 -56.47 -96.87 29.07
C ASN A 571 -55.94 -95.52 29.56
N ALA A 572 -55.53 -95.44 30.84
CA ALA A 572 -54.87 -94.25 31.38
C ALA A 572 -53.55 -93.96 30.64
N LEU A 573 -52.72 -94.99 30.38
CA LEU A 573 -51.47 -94.84 29.63
C LEU A 573 -51.69 -94.34 28.19
N TYR A 574 -52.74 -94.78 27.49
CA TYR A 574 -53.05 -94.25 26.15
C TYR A 574 -53.42 -92.77 26.20
N GLN A 575 -54.20 -92.35 27.20
CA GLN A 575 -54.54 -90.93 27.39
C GLN A 575 -53.31 -90.09 27.77
N GLU A 576 -52.44 -90.62 28.62
CA GLU A 576 -51.17 -89.98 28.97
C GLU A 576 -50.26 -89.85 27.74
N LEU A 577 -50.16 -90.88 26.90
CA LEU A 577 -49.36 -90.86 25.67
C LEU A 577 -49.87 -89.79 24.69
N GLU A 578 -51.19 -89.72 24.46
CA GLU A 578 -51.79 -88.69 23.62
C GLU A 578 -51.59 -87.28 24.19
N GLY A 579 -51.74 -87.13 25.51
CA GLY A 579 -51.51 -85.87 26.22
C GLY A 579 -50.05 -85.42 26.09
N VAL A 580 -49.10 -86.33 26.33
CA VAL A 580 -47.66 -86.09 26.18
C VAL A 580 -47.32 -85.71 24.74
N ASN A 581 -47.89 -86.39 23.74
CA ASN A 581 -47.60 -86.09 22.34
C ASN A 581 -48.10 -84.69 21.94
N LYS A 582 -49.30 -84.29 22.39
CA LYS A 582 -49.83 -82.92 22.19
C LYS A 582 -48.93 -81.87 22.87
N LEU A 583 -48.55 -82.11 24.12
CA LEU A 583 -47.66 -81.20 24.85
C LEU A 583 -46.28 -81.08 24.18
N TRP A 584 -45.76 -82.16 23.59
CA TRP A 584 -44.52 -82.14 22.82
C TRP A 584 -44.63 -81.32 21.54
N GLU A 585 -45.71 -81.49 20.77
CA GLU A 585 -45.95 -80.70 19.55
C GLU A 585 -46.10 -79.21 19.87
N GLU A 586 -46.84 -78.86 20.92
CA GLU A 586 -46.99 -77.47 21.39
C GLU A 586 -45.66 -76.90 21.89
N LEU A 587 -44.87 -77.70 22.62
CA LEU A 587 -43.54 -77.30 23.07
C LEU A 587 -42.60 -77.05 21.88
N ASP A 588 -42.58 -77.92 20.88
CA ASP A 588 -41.73 -77.73 19.69
C ASP A 588 -42.14 -76.47 18.89
N GLN A 589 -43.44 -76.21 18.74
CA GLN A 589 -43.93 -74.98 18.10
C GLN A 589 -43.55 -73.71 18.88
N THR A 590 -43.70 -73.74 20.21
CA THR A 590 -43.33 -72.60 21.08
C THR A 590 -41.81 -72.40 21.12
N LEU A 591 -41.01 -73.47 21.15
CA LEU A 591 -39.55 -73.40 21.04
C LEU A 591 -39.13 -72.77 19.71
N LYS A 592 -39.67 -73.24 18.59
CA LYS A 592 -39.36 -72.68 17.26
C LYS A 592 -39.67 -71.20 17.18
N THR A 593 -40.87 -70.79 17.60
CA THR A 593 -41.28 -69.37 17.58
C THR A 593 -40.37 -68.51 18.46
N LYS A 594 -40.02 -68.95 19.68
CA LYS A 594 -39.11 -68.22 20.56
C LYS A 594 -37.68 -68.12 20.01
N VAL A 595 -37.17 -69.19 19.39
CA VAL A 595 -35.84 -69.17 18.74
C VAL A 595 -35.82 -68.15 17.59
N PHE A 596 -36.87 -68.08 16.77
CA PHE A 596 -36.97 -67.08 15.71
C PHE A 596 -37.11 -65.65 16.25
N GLU A 597 -37.92 -65.44 17.30
CA GLU A 597 -38.04 -64.13 17.96
C GLU A 597 -36.71 -63.62 18.53
N LEU A 598 -35.93 -64.50 19.17
CA LEU A 598 -34.60 -64.18 19.69
C LEU A 598 -33.63 -63.81 18.57
N LYS A 599 -33.57 -64.62 17.52
CA LYS A 599 -32.74 -64.36 16.33
C LYS A 599 -33.11 -63.01 15.69
N ASP A 600 -34.39 -62.73 15.51
CA ASP A 600 -34.86 -61.47 14.91
C ASP A 600 -34.62 -60.26 15.84
N GLY A 601 -34.65 -60.47 17.15
CA GLY A 601 -34.27 -59.47 18.15
C GLY A 601 -32.80 -59.11 18.08
N GLU A 602 -31.91 -60.10 18.07
CA GLU A 602 -30.45 -59.94 17.95
C GLU A 602 -30.07 -59.27 16.63
N LEU A 603 -30.64 -59.71 15.50
CA LEU A 603 -30.39 -59.10 14.20
C LEU A 603 -30.81 -57.63 14.16
N ARG A 604 -31.96 -57.28 14.77
CA ARG A 604 -32.39 -55.88 14.87
C ARG A 604 -31.47 -55.06 15.77
N MET A 605 -31.02 -55.61 16.90
CA MET A 605 -30.05 -54.98 17.78
C MET A 605 -28.70 -54.70 17.09
N GLN A 606 -28.20 -55.68 16.33
CA GLN A 606 -26.99 -55.51 15.51
C GLN A 606 -27.19 -54.42 14.45
N ARG A 607 -28.31 -54.42 13.73
CA ARG A 607 -28.63 -53.39 12.73
C ARG A 607 -28.63 -51.99 13.34
N LEU A 608 -29.37 -51.76 14.42
CA LEU A 608 -29.40 -50.47 15.12
C LEU A 608 -28.01 -50.04 15.61
N SER A 609 -27.18 -50.98 16.09
CA SER A 609 -25.79 -50.70 16.46
C SER A 609 -24.93 -50.25 15.28
N THR A 610 -25.07 -50.89 14.12
CA THR A 610 -24.34 -50.48 12.91
C THR A 610 -24.84 -49.15 12.35
N GLU A 611 -26.15 -48.89 12.40
CA GLU A 611 -26.75 -47.64 11.94
C GLU A 611 -26.35 -46.48 12.83
N LYS A 612 -26.35 -46.67 14.16
CA LYS A 612 -25.81 -45.71 15.11
C LYS A 612 -24.35 -45.38 14.80
N ALA A 613 -23.50 -46.40 14.62
CA ALA A 613 -22.09 -46.17 14.31
C ALA A 613 -21.88 -45.40 13.00
N LYS A 614 -22.72 -45.68 11.98
CA LYS A 614 -22.73 -44.90 10.72
C LYS A 614 -23.18 -43.46 10.94
N ALA A 615 -24.21 -43.23 11.75
CA ALA A 615 -24.70 -41.89 12.10
C ALA A 615 -23.65 -41.10 12.89
N ASP A 616 -22.99 -41.72 13.86
CA ASP A 616 -21.88 -41.14 14.62
C ASP A 616 -20.74 -40.71 13.69
N ASN A 617 -20.28 -41.58 12.80
CA ASN A 617 -19.20 -41.26 11.87
C ASN A 617 -19.58 -40.09 10.94
N LYS A 618 -20.82 -40.07 10.43
CA LYS A 618 -21.34 -38.95 9.64
C LYS A 618 -21.39 -37.65 10.44
N TYR A 619 -21.86 -37.70 11.69
CA TYR A 619 -21.93 -36.54 12.58
C TYR A 619 -20.54 -35.94 12.83
N PHE A 620 -19.55 -36.75 13.23
CA PHE A 620 -18.21 -36.25 13.51
C PHE A 620 -17.49 -35.74 12.24
N THR A 621 -17.72 -36.39 11.10
CA THR A 621 -17.19 -35.89 9.81
C THR A 621 -17.82 -34.55 9.44
N ALA A 622 -19.14 -34.41 9.57
CA ALA A 622 -19.84 -33.15 9.33
C ALA A 622 -19.39 -32.04 10.32
N MET A 623 -19.10 -32.41 11.57
CA MET A 623 -18.62 -31.50 12.61
C MET A 623 -17.24 -30.95 12.24
N ARG A 624 -16.31 -31.82 11.83
CA ARG A 624 -14.99 -31.40 11.36
C ARG A 624 -15.05 -30.50 10.13
N ASN A 625 -15.94 -30.82 9.20
CA ASN A 625 -16.17 -29.98 8.02
C ASN A 625 -16.72 -28.60 8.40
N LYS A 626 -17.66 -28.53 9.37
CA LYS A 626 -18.14 -27.26 9.93
C LYS A 626 -17.00 -26.47 10.57
N GLU A 627 -16.18 -27.10 11.41
CA GLU A 627 -15.02 -26.45 12.05
C GLU A 627 -14.03 -25.90 11.01
N GLY A 628 -13.84 -26.61 9.89
CA GLY A 628 -13.06 -26.12 8.75
C GLY A 628 -13.63 -24.82 8.16
N VAL A 629 -14.93 -24.81 7.83
CA VAL A 629 -15.61 -23.62 7.29
C VAL A 629 -15.65 -22.48 8.32
N GLU A 630 -15.79 -22.76 9.62
CA GLU A 630 -15.67 -21.74 10.68
C GLU A 630 -14.28 -21.11 10.70
N GLY A 631 -13.24 -21.93 10.53
CA GLY A 631 -11.85 -21.48 10.43
C GLY A 631 -11.66 -20.53 9.25
N GLU A 632 -12.17 -20.91 8.07
CA GLU A 632 -12.17 -20.09 6.86
C GLU A 632 -12.95 -18.78 7.07
N LEU A 633 -14.15 -18.82 7.65
CA LEU A 633 -14.95 -17.65 7.94
C LEU A 633 -14.21 -16.68 8.89
N ARG A 634 -13.58 -17.19 9.96
CA ARG A 634 -12.78 -16.36 10.88
C ARG A 634 -11.53 -15.80 10.20
N ALA A 635 -10.93 -16.52 9.25
CA ALA A 635 -9.81 -16.02 8.47
C ALA A 635 -10.26 -14.89 7.52
N ALA A 636 -11.34 -15.11 6.77
CA ALA A 636 -11.95 -14.14 5.86
C ALA A 636 -12.39 -12.85 6.59
N GLN A 637 -13.03 -12.99 7.75
CA GLN A 637 -13.40 -11.83 8.58
C GLN A 637 -12.17 -11.05 9.08
N ARG A 638 -11.09 -11.74 9.45
CA ARG A 638 -9.83 -11.09 9.83
C ARG A 638 -9.19 -10.36 8.64
N THR A 639 -9.24 -10.93 7.43
CA THR A 639 -8.71 -10.26 6.22
C THR A 639 -9.54 -9.04 5.85
N VAL A 640 -10.88 -9.13 5.88
CA VAL A 640 -11.78 -7.97 5.68
C VAL A 640 -11.51 -6.88 6.71
N GLY A 641 -11.40 -7.24 7.99
CA GLY A 641 -11.08 -6.27 9.05
C GLY A 641 -9.71 -5.60 8.87
N LYS A 642 -8.71 -6.31 8.33
CA LYS A 642 -7.41 -5.71 7.97
C LYS A 642 -7.55 -4.77 6.77
N GLN A 643 -8.26 -5.18 5.71
CA GLN A 643 -8.50 -4.36 4.53
C GLN A 643 -9.24 -3.07 4.88
N LEU A 644 -10.28 -3.15 5.72
CA LEU A 644 -11.00 -1.96 6.21
C LEU A 644 -10.08 -0.97 6.94
N LYS A 645 -9.21 -1.46 7.83
CA LYS A 645 -8.22 -0.61 8.52
C LYS A 645 -7.20 0.01 7.55
N LEU A 646 -6.79 -0.71 6.52
CA LEU A 646 -5.90 -0.17 5.48
C LEU A 646 -6.61 0.91 4.67
N ILE A 647 -7.88 0.73 4.34
CA ILE A 647 -8.70 1.72 3.64
C ILE A 647 -8.94 2.95 4.51
N GLU A 648 -9.19 2.81 5.81
CA GLU A 648 -9.29 3.94 6.74
C GLU A 648 -7.98 4.76 6.77
N ARG A 649 -6.83 4.08 6.88
CA ARG A 649 -5.52 4.75 6.80
C ARG A 649 -5.30 5.44 5.45
N ALA A 650 -5.70 4.81 4.35
CA ALA A 650 -5.60 5.42 3.03
C ALA A 650 -6.47 6.68 2.94
N LYS A 651 -7.69 6.67 3.49
CA LYS A 651 -8.56 7.84 3.58
C LYS A 651 -7.95 8.96 4.43
N ASP A 652 -7.32 8.63 5.54
CA ASP A 652 -6.64 9.62 6.38
C ASP A 652 -5.42 10.23 5.69
N VAL A 653 -4.65 9.42 4.96
CA VAL A 653 -3.56 9.90 4.10
C VAL A 653 -4.09 10.82 3.00
N GLU A 654 -5.17 10.44 2.30
CA GLU A 654 -5.81 11.28 1.28
C GLU A 654 -6.28 12.62 1.86
N LYS A 655 -6.90 12.62 3.05
CA LYS A 655 -7.27 13.86 3.75
C LYS A 655 -6.04 14.71 4.07
N SER A 656 -4.97 14.10 4.56
CA SER A 656 -3.72 14.80 4.89
C SER A 656 -3.03 15.39 3.65
N GLN A 657 -3.09 14.69 2.52
CA GLN A 657 -2.59 15.20 1.25
C GLN A 657 -3.47 16.34 0.72
N GLY A 658 -4.80 16.20 0.85
CA GLY A 658 -5.74 17.26 0.50
C GLY A 658 -5.51 18.55 1.30
N THR A 659 -5.24 18.46 2.61
CA THR A 659 -4.89 19.64 3.42
C THR A 659 -3.55 20.24 3.03
N GLN A 660 -2.54 19.42 2.71
CA GLN A 660 -1.25 19.89 2.20
C GLN A 660 -1.38 20.60 0.85
N ILE A 661 -2.17 20.06 -0.09
CA ILE A 661 -2.45 20.70 -1.38
C ILE A 661 -3.13 22.05 -1.16
N ALA A 662 -4.19 22.12 -0.34
CA ALA A 662 -4.87 23.38 -0.02
C ALA A 662 -3.93 24.41 0.62
N GLN A 663 -2.96 23.97 1.44
CA GLN A 663 -1.94 24.85 2.01
C GLN A 663 -0.94 25.34 0.95
N GLN A 664 -0.50 24.47 0.04
CA GLN A 664 0.37 24.84 -1.08
C GLN A 664 -0.33 25.77 -2.07
N GLU A 665 -1.61 25.58 -2.33
CA GLU A 665 -2.42 26.50 -3.14
C GLU A 665 -2.47 27.89 -2.52
N LYS A 666 -2.68 27.98 -1.19
CA LYS A 666 -2.63 29.25 -0.46
C LYS A 666 -1.27 29.95 -0.58
N THR A 667 -0.16 29.22 -0.44
CA THR A 667 1.19 29.82 -0.59
C THR A 667 1.48 30.20 -2.03
N LEU A 668 1.00 29.45 -3.02
CA LEU A 668 1.09 29.84 -4.43
C LEU A 668 0.28 31.11 -4.72
N THR A 669 -0.92 31.24 -4.18
CA THR A 669 -1.71 32.48 -4.32
C THR A 669 -1.02 33.68 -3.66
N SER A 670 -0.44 33.51 -2.47
CA SER A 670 0.29 34.62 -1.83
C SER A 670 1.54 35.00 -2.62
N LEU A 671 2.29 34.02 -3.15
CA LEU A 671 3.43 34.27 -4.03
C LEU A 671 3.03 34.96 -5.33
N LYS A 672 1.90 34.58 -5.95
CA LYS A 672 1.38 35.28 -7.14
C LYS A 672 1.07 36.75 -6.82
N ASN A 673 0.47 37.02 -5.66
CA ASN A 673 0.16 38.38 -5.25
C ASN A 673 1.43 39.21 -5.01
N THR A 674 2.45 38.66 -4.36
CA THR A 674 3.73 39.37 -4.17
C THR A 674 4.48 39.57 -5.48
N LEU A 675 4.41 38.62 -6.42
CA LEU A 675 4.99 38.76 -7.75
C LEU A 675 4.30 39.90 -8.53
N LEU A 676 2.96 39.98 -8.45
CA LEU A 676 2.19 41.07 -9.04
C LEU A 676 2.59 42.42 -8.43
N GLU A 677 2.73 42.48 -7.10
CA GLU A 677 3.16 43.70 -6.40
C GLU A 677 4.57 44.11 -6.83
N LEU A 678 5.54 43.20 -6.88
CA LEU A 678 6.89 43.47 -7.39
C LEU A 678 6.88 43.90 -8.85
N GLN A 679 6.02 43.32 -9.68
CA GLN A 679 5.87 43.71 -11.08
C GLN A 679 5.32 45.14 -11.19
N THR A 680 4.36 45.53 -10.35
CA THR A 680 3.88 46.92 -10.29
C THR A 680 4.97 47.88 -9.82
N GLN A 681 5.76 47.50 -8.81
CA GLN A 681 6.91 48.30 -8.34
C GLN A 681 8.00 48.43 -9.42
N LEU A 682 8.27 47.38 -10.19
CA LEU A 682 9.20 47.43 -11.31
C LEU A 682 8.69 48.39 -12.39
N ALA A 683 7.39 48.33 -12.71
CA ALA A 683 6.78 49.21 -13.70
C ALA A 683 6.83 50.70 -13.28
N THR A 684 6.57 51.00 -11.99
CA THR A 684 6.68 52.37 -11.46
C THR A 684 8.14 52.84 -11.39
N ALA A 685 9.08 51.98 -11.02
CA ALA A 685 10.50 52.30 -11.04
C ALA A 685 11.01 52.55 -12.47
N ALA A 686 10.57 51.73 -13.44
CA ALA A 686 10.93 51.89 -14.85
C ALA A 686 10.35 53.18 -15.45
N SER A 687 9.10 53.55 -15.11
CA SER A 687 8.51 54.81 -15.54
C SER A 687 9.20 56.01 -14.89
N GLY A 688 9.55 55.93 -13.60
CA GLY A 688 10.35 56.92 -12.89
C GLY A 688 11.73 57.10 -13.52
N LYS A 689 12.44 56.00 -13.83
CA LYS A 689 13.72 56.03 -14.55
C LYS A 689 13.59 56.77 -15.89
N LYS A 690 12.57 56.45 -16.68
CA LYS A 690 12.33 57.12 -17.97
C LYS A 690 12.08 58.63 -17.80
N GLN A 691 11.34 59.03 -16.77
CA GLN A 691 11.15 60.45 -16.46
C GLN A 691 12.48 61.13 -16.07
N PHE A 692 13.34 60.47 -15.30
CA PHE A 692 14.67 61.00 -14.97
C PHE A 692 15.58 61.10 -16.20
N GLU A 693 15.56 60.12 -17.10
CA GLU A 693 16.30 60.16 -18.37
C GLU A 693 15.85 61.33 -19.25
N LEU A 694 14.53 61.56 -19.37
CA LEU A 694 13.99 62.71 -20.11
C LEU A 694 14.39 64.04 -19.48
N ARG A 695 14.34 64.14 -18.14
CA ARG A 695 14.81 65.33 -17.42
C ARG A 695 16.31 65.56 -17.64
N LEU A 696 17.11 64.50 -17.62
CA LEU A 696 18.54 64.57 -17.88
C LEU A 696 18.85 65.02 -19.31
N GLN A 697 18.12 64.51 -20.30
CA GLN A 697 18.25 64.96 -21.69
C GLN A 697 17.88 66.45 -21.81
N ALA A 698 16.78 66.87 -21.20
CA ALA A 698 16.36 68.26 -21.20
C ALA A 698 17.39 69.19 -20.52
N THR A 699 18.01 68.76 -19.41
CA THR A 699 19.08 69.55 -18.76
C THR A 699 20.37 69.55 -19.57
N GLN A 700 20.67 68.47 -20.29
CA GLN A 700 21.81 68.42 -21.20
C GLN A 700 21.61 69.34 -22.41
N THR A 701 20.41 69.40 -22.98
CA THR A 701 20.11 70.32 -24.08
C THR A 701 20.18 71.77 -23.62
N THR A 702 19.60 72.12 -22.47
CA THR A 702 19.68 73.50 -21.95
C THR A 702 21.11 73.88 -21.57
N LEU A 703 21.91 72.95 -21.04
CA LEU A 703 23.33 73.18 -20.78
C LEU A 703 24.10 73.42 -22.10
N GLY A 704 23.81 72.64 -23.14
CA GLY A 704 24.41 72.82 -24.47
C GLY A 704 24.07 74.18 -25.09
N GLU A 705 22.81 74.61 -25.00
CA GLU A 705 22.36 75.94 -25.43
C GLU A 705 23.05 77.05 -24.63
N ALA A 706 23.13 76.92 -23.30
CA ALA A 706 23.82 77.89 -22.45
C ALA A 706 25.32 77.97 -22.75
N GLN A 707 25.97 76.84 -23.04
CA GLN A 707 27.37 76.80 -23.47
C GLN A 707 27.57 77.46 -24.83
N GLN A 708 26.67 77.24 -25.79
CA GLN A 708 26.71 77.95 -27.08
C GLN A 708 26.55 79.45 -26.91
N ILE A 709 25.59 79.90 -26.09
CA ILE A 709 25.41 81.33 -25.78
C ILE A 709 26.67 81.90 -25.11
N ALA A 710 27.29 81.18 -24.18
CA ALA A 710 28.53 81.64 -23.56
C ALA A 710 29.67 81.75 -24.58
N GLN A 711 29.81 80.77 -25.49
CA GLN A 711 30.81 80.80 -26.56
C GLN A 711 30.58 81.96 -27.53
N THR A 712 29.34 82.24 -27.94
CA THR A 712 29.03 83.38 -28.81
C THR A 712 29.34 84.70 -28.11
N ARG A 713 28.99 84.86 -26.82
CA ARG A 713 29.34 86.05 -26.03
C ARG A 713 30.85 86.25 -25.89
N VAL A 714 31.61 85.19 -25.70
CA VAL A 714 33.08 85.26 -25.65
C VAL A 714 33.66 85.66 -27.02
N ALA A 715 33.12 85.12 -28.11
CA ALA A 715 33.51 85.48 -29.47
C ALA A 715 33.17 86.94 -29.81
N GLU A 716 31.96 87.41 -29.46
CA GLU A 716 31.55 88.81 -29.56
C GLU A 716 32.51 89.73 -28.78
N ALA A 717 32.81 89.39 -27.52
CA ALA A 717 33.73 90.18 -26.70
C ALA A 717 35.17 90.20 -27.26
N ALA A 718 35.64 89.11 -27.87
CA ALA A 718 36.93 89.05 -28.54
C ALA A 718 36.96 89.89 -29.83
N ALA A 719 35.87 89.85 -30.60
CA ALA A 719 35.69 90.68 -31.80
C ALA A 719 35.65 92.17 -31.44
N ASP A 720 34.89 92.55 -30.41
CA ASP A 720 34.85 93.91 -29.86
C ASP A 720 36.22 94.38 -29.40
N LYS A 721 36.99 93.52 -28.70
CA LYS A 721 38.35 93.83 -28.28
C LYS A 721 39.29 94.04 -29.48
N SER A 722 39.17 93.22 -30.52
CA SER A 722 39.93 93.38 -31.76
C SER A 722 39.55 94.67 -32.52
N ALA A 723 38.25 94.98 -32.61
CA ALA A 723 37.75 96.21 -33.22
C ALA A 723 38.25 97.45 -32.47
N ARG A 724 38.23 97.42 -31.12
CA ARG A 724 38.82 98.48 -30.29
C ARG A 724 40.32 98.63 -30.51
N ALA A 725 41.07 97.52 -30.63
CA ALA A 725 42.49 97.57 -30.92
C ALA A 725 42.77 98.23 -32.29
N LYS A 726 42.03 97.85 -33.33
CA LYS A 726 42.11 98.48 -34.66
C LYS A 726 41.78 99.98 -34.61
N ALA A 727 40.71 100.37 -33.91
CA ALA A 727 40.35 101.77 -33.74
C ALA A 727 41.43 102.57 -32.98
N VAL A 728 42.12 101.95 -32.01
CA VAL A 728 43.27 102.56 -31.32
C VAL A 728 44.47 102.71 -32.26
N ASP A 729 44.77 101.70 -33.07
CA ASP A 729 45.85 101.76 -34.07
C ASP A 729 45.56 102.82 -35.14
N GLU A 730 44.32 102.91 -35.64
CA GLU A 730 43.86 103.96 -36.56
C GLU A 730 44.00 105.36 -35.94
N LEU A 731 43.62 105.52 -34.67
CA LEU A 731 43.81 106.78 -33.94
C LEU A 731 45.31 107.13 -33.84
N GLN A 732 46.18 106.16 -33.63
CA GLN A 732 47.63 106.36 -33.58
C GLN A 732 48.21 106.72 -34.95
N GLN A 733 47.71 106.10 -36.03
CA GLN A 733 48.07 106.47 -37.40
C GLN A 733 47.62 107.90 -37.74
N VAL A 734 46.38 108.29 -37.42
CA VAL A 734 45.87 109.66 -37.60
C VAL A 734 46.72 110.66 -36.82
N LYS A 735 47.11 110.36 -35.57
CA LYS A 735 48.02 111.20 -34.77
C LYS A 735 49.38 111.38 -35.45
N SER A 736 49.96 110.31 -35.98
CA SER A 736 51.24 110.37 -36.69
C SER A 736 51.15 111.13 -38.04
N ALA A 737 50.03 110.99 -38.75
CA ALA A 737 49.75 111.75 -39.97
C ALA A 737 49.54 113.24 -39.66
N HIS A 738 48.88 113.55 -38.54
CA HIS A 738 48.74 114.92 -38.07
C HIS A 738 50.09 115.56 -37.69
N GLN A 739 51.03 114.79 -37.11
CA GLN A 739 52.40 115.25 -36.88
C GLN A 739 53.15 115.52 -38.19
N LYS A 740 53.08 114.61 -39.17
CA LYS A 740 53.71 114.79 -40.49
C LYS A 740 53.12 115.96 -41.29
N LEU A 741 51.81 116.23 -41.13
CA LEU A 741 51.16 117.40 -41.73
C LEU A 741 51.59 118.70 -41.05
N LYS A 742 51.85 118.71 -39.74
CA LYS A 742 52.46 119.84 -39.03
C LYS A 742 53.86 120.14 -39.56
N GLU A 743 54.69 119.11 -39.70
CA GLU A 743 56.06 119.24 -40.24
C GLU A 743 56.06 119.71 -41.71
N ARG A 744 55.08 119.27 -42.53
CA ARG A 744 54.87 119.82 -43.90
C ARG A 744 54.37 121.26 -43.92
N HIS A 745 53.57 121.66 -42.93
CA HIS A 745 53.08 123.03 -42.80
C HIS A 745 54.20 124.00 -42.38
N GLU A 746 55.18 123.51 -41.60
CA GLU A 746 56.42 124.22 -41.24
C GLU A 746 57.40 124.33 -42.42
N GLN A 747 57.41 123.36 -43.35
CA GLN A 747 58.30 123.40 -44.52
C GLN A 747 57.76 124.24 -45.69
N LEU A 748 56.44 124.50 -45.76
CA LEU A 748 55.80 125.34 -46.79
C LEU A 748 55.70 126.83 -46.40
N THR A 749 56.07 127.20 -45.18
CA THR A 749 55.97 128.58 -44.66
C THR A 749 57.29 129.37 -44.71
N SER A 750 58.34 128.87 -45.36
CA SER A 750 59.68 129.49 -45.35
C SER A 750 60.04 130.38 -46.55
N THR A 751 59.21 130.49 -47.60
CA THR A 751 59.54 131.34 -48.77
C THR A 751 58.32 132.03 -49.37
N ALA A 752 57.70 132.93 -48.61
CA ALA A 752 57.02 134.11 -49.13
C ALA A 752 57.00 135.16 -48.01
N ASN A 753 57.71 136.25 -48.28
CA ASN A 753 57.61 137.58 -47.67
C ASN A 753 56.29 137.87 -46.95
N VAL A 754 56.20 138.72 -45.92
CA VAL A 754 57.10 139.47 -45.03
C VAL A 754 56.08 140.31 -44.21
N GLN A 755 56.37 140.57 -42.92
CA GLN A 755 55.56 141.35 -41.97
C GLN A 755 54.29 140.63 -41.48
N GLY A 756 54.09 140.34 -40.20
CA GLY A 756 54.71 140.76 -38.95
C GLY A 756 53.64 140.55 -37.87
N GLY A 757 53.91 140.21 -36.62
CA GLY A 757 55.12 139.98 -35.86
C GLY A 757 54.67 139.35 -34.54
N SER A 758 55.37 139.41 -33.42
CA SER A 758 56.69 139.91 -33.08
C SER A 758 56.97 139.42 -31.65
N ALA A 759 58.13 139.77 -31.11
CA ALA A 759 58.42 139.76 -29.67
C ALA A 759 57.36 140.47 -28.80
N ALA A 760 56.39 141.19 -29.39
CA ALA A 760 55.19 141.67 -28.74
C ALA A 760 54.24 140.56 -28.26
N ASP A 761 54.20 139.34 -28.80
CA ASP A 761 53.22 138.32 -28.32
C ASP A 761 53.64 137.64 -27.00
N VAL A 762 54.95 137.61 -26.74
CA VAL A 762 55.48 137.24 -25.42
C VAL A 762 55.37 138.43 -24.47
N ALA A 763 55.64 139.66 -24.95
CA ALA A 763 55.41 140.88 -24.17
C ALA A 763 53.92 141.12 -23.87
N VAL A 764 52.98 140.75 -24.74
CA VAL A 764 51.52 140.88 -24.60
C VAL A 764 50.98 139.79 -23.70
N ARG A 765 51.57 138.57 -23.67
CA ARG A 765 51.23 137.59 -22.63
C ARG A 765 51.75 138.00 -21.25
N GLU A 766 52.93 138.61 -21.17
CA GLU A 766 53.46 139.16 -19.92
C GLU A 766 52.72 140.43 -19.47
N GLU A 767 52.36 141.34 -20.39
CA GLU A 767 51.51 142.49 -20.12
C GLU A 767 50.10 142.04 -19.76
N ARG A 768 49.53 141.04 -20.43
CA ARG A 768 48.24 140.44 -20.05
C ARG A 768 48.30 139.81 -18.66
N ALA A 769 49.39 139.14 -18.29
CA ALA A 769 49.58 138.63 -16.93
C ALA A 769 49.72 139.76 -15.90
N LYS A 770 50.44 140.85 -16.23
CA LYS A 770 50.55 142.06 -15.39
C LYS A 770 49.19 142.77 -15.24
N LEU A 771 48.43 142.95 -16.32
CA LEU A 771 47.09 143.54 -16.35
C LEU A 771 46.06 142.68 -15.61
N LEU A 772 46.11 141.35 -15.76
CA LEU A 772 45.28 140.43 -14.98
C LEU A 772 45.61 140.47 -13.48
N LYS A 773 46.89 140.68 -13.10
CA LYS A 773 47.27 140.89 -11.69
C LYS A 773 46.70 142.19 -11.12
N LEU A 774 46.61 143.26 -11.92
CA LEU A 774 45.94 144.52 -11.52
C LEU A 774 44.43 144.35 -11.28
N LEU A 775 43.78 143.48 -12.05
CA LEU A 775 42.33 143.25 -11.97
C LEU A 775 41.94 142.24 -10.87
N ARG A 776 42.89 141.43 -10.37
CA ARG A 776 42.68 140.46 -9.30
C ARG A 776 42.73 141.10 -7.92
N CYS A 777 41.95 140.59 -6.99
CA CYS A 777 41.89 141.07 -5.61
C CYS A 777 43.22 140.85 -4.90
N SER A 778 43.78 141.88 -4.28
CA SER A 778 45.04 141.81 -3.53
C SER A 778 44.97 140.98 -2.25
N CYS A 779 43.78 140.56 -1.79
CA CYS A 779 43.63 139.68 -0.63
C CYS A 779 43.65 138.20 -0.97
N CYS A 780 43.20 137.79 -2.16
CA CYS A 780 43.14 136.37 -2.52
C CYS A 780 43.85 136.02 -3.82
N GLU A 781 44.25 136.99 -4.65
CA GLU A 781 44.90 136.84 -5.97
C GLU A 781 44.17 135.92 -6.99
N LEU A 782 43.00 135.41 -6.63
CA LEU A 782 42.20 134.47 -7.41
C LEU A 782 41.02 135.18 -8.08
N ASN A 783 40.21 135.90 -7.30
CA ASN A 783 38.97 136.53 -7.78
C ASN A 783 39.21 137.96 -8.27
N PHE A 784 38.48 138.37 -9.29
CA PHE A 784 38.51 139.75 -9.79
C PHE A 784 37.97 140.75 -8.76
N LYS A 785 38.49 141.98 -8.78
CA LYS A 785 37.98 143.08 -7.95
C LYS A 785 36.54 143.38 -8.37
N GLN A 786 35.63 143.40 -7.41
CA GLN A 786 34.17 143.54 -7.63
C GLN A 786 33.54 144.57 -6.70
N GLN A 787 34.24 145.00 -5.66
CA GLN A 787 33.74 145.98 -4.70
C GLN A 787 34.81 147.01 -4.38
N VAL A 788 34.40 148.27 -4.20
CA VAL A 788 35.25 149.40 -3.80
C VAL A 788 34.80 149.90 -2.43
N ILE A 789 35.77 150.20 -1.56
CA ILE A 789 35.50 150.92 -0.30
C ILE A 789 35.54 152.42 -0.61
N THR A 790 34.40 153.10 -0.59
CA THR A 790 34.27 154.52 -0.95
C THR A 790 35.10 155.47 -0.09
N LYS A 791 35.46 155.09 1.15
CA LYS A 791 36.29 155.92 2.04
C LYS A 791 37.76 156.01 1.66
N CYS A 792 38.31 154.97 1.04
CA CYS A 792 39.74 154.92 0.69
C CYS A 792 40.00 154.54 -0.76
N MET A 793 38.93 154.35 -1.53
CA MET A 793 38.90 153.99 -2.95
C MET A 793 39.70 152.72 -3.31
N HIS A 794 40.02 151.87 -2.33
CA HIS A 794 40.65 150.57 -2.57
C HIS A 794 39.62 149.51 -2.97
N THR A 795 40.00 148.67 -3.95
CA THR A 795 39.14 147.69 -4.62
C THR A 795 39.55 146.25 -4.32
N PHE A 796 38.58 145.41 -3.96
CA PHE A 796 38.77 143.99 -3.62
C PHE A 796 37.65 143.13 -4.23
N CYS A 797 37.76 141.80 -4.19
CA CYS A 797 36.65 140.93 -4.57
C CYS A 797 35.59 140.93 -3.46
N LYS A 798 34.34 140.66 -3.85
CA LYS A 798 33.20 140.65 -2.93
C LYS A 798 33.43 139.69 -1.76
N GLU A 799 33.92 138.49 -2.03
CA GLU A 799 34.15 137.48 -0.99
C GLU A 799 35.17 137.91 0.07
N CYS A 800 36.26 138.59 -0.30
CA CYS A 800 37.26 139.05 0.67
C CYS A 800 36.78 140.23 1.51
N LEU A 801 35.97 141.12 0.93
CA LEU A 801 35.37 142.24 1.66
C LEU A 801 34.25 141.76 2.59
N ASP A 802 33.35 140.90 2.11
CA ASP A 802 32.26 140.33 2.90
C ASP A 802 32.80 139.51 4.08
N LYS A 803 33.83 138.67 3.88
CA LYS A 803 34.51 137.94 4.97
C LYS A 803 35.08 138.87 6.05
N ARG A 804 35.60 140.05 5.69
CA ARG A 804 36.10 141.04 6.66
C ARG A 804 35.00 141.79 7.40
N ILE A 805 33.87 142.03 6.74
CA ILE A 805 32.68 142.61 7.38
C ILE A 805 32.08 141.62 8.38
N GLU A 806 32.00 140.34 8.01
CA GLU A 806 31.51 139.24 8.87
C GLU A 806 32.43 139.01 10.08
N THR A 807 33.75 138.98 9.88
CA THR A 807 34.74 138.81 10.97
C THR A 807 34.98 140.07 11.81
N ARG A 808 34.18 141.13 11.62
CA ARG A 808 34.26 142.44 12.30
C ARG A 808 35.62 143.17 12.17
N GLN A 809 36.51 142.71 11.28
CA GLN A 809 37.80 143.37 10.98
C GLN A 809 37.62 144.46 9.93
N ARG A 810 36.80 145.46 10.27
CA ARG A 810 36.33 146.56 9.40
C ARG A 810 37.40 147.62 9.11
N LYS A 811 38.63 147.20 8.79
CA LYS A 811 39.74 148.05 8.35
C LYS A 811 40.20 147.62 6.96
N CYS A 812 40.41 148.58 6.07
CA CYS A 812 40.82 148.31 4.69
C CYS A 812 42.13 147.51 4.65
N PRO A 813 42.20 146.37 3.94
CA PRO A 813 43.41 145.56 3.82
C PRO A 813 44.64 146.31 3.27
N ALA A 814 44.42 147.36 2.45
CA ALA A 814 45.50 148.09 1.81
C ALA A 814 46.02 149.28 2.64
N CYS A 815 45.15 150.03 3.32
CA CYS A 815 45.54 151.25 4.03
C CYS A 815 45.09 151.34 5.50
N GLY A 816 44.39 150.35 6.03
CA GLY A 816 43.99 150.30 7.44
C GLY A 816 42.86 151.24 7.86
N ILE A 817 42.33 152.09 6.95
CA ILE A 817 41.21 152.99 7.22
C ILE A 817 39.94 152.18 7.55
N VAL A 818 39.23 152.59 8.60
CA VAL A 818 38.00 151.92 9.08
C VAL A 818 36.84 152.22 8.13
N PHE A 819 36.09 151.19 7.73
CA PHE A 819 34.95 151.31 6.82
C PHE A 819 33.71 150.55 7.32
N SER A 820 32.50 151.00 6.99
CA SER A 820 31.24 150.32 7.32
C SER A 820 30.73 149.52 6.11
N LYS A 821 29.70 148.69 6.31
CA LYS A 821 29.07 147.93 5.21
C LYS A 821 28.48 148.86 4.13
N GLU A 822 28.05 150.05 4.51
CA GLU A 822 27.49 151.06 3.60
C GLU A 822 28.55 151.73 2.72
N ASP A 823 29.81 151.71 3.16
CA ASP A 823 30.96 152.23 2.40
C ASP A 823 31.41 151.26 1.29
N CYS A 824 30.88 150.05 1.22
CA CYS A 824 31.22 149.07 0.18
C CYS A 824 30.22 149.15 -0.98
N LYS A 825 30.67 149.66 -2.12
CA LYS A 825 29.86 149.69 -3.35
C LYS A 825 30.36 148.66 -4.36
N THR A 826 29.44 147.99 -5.04
CA THR A 826 29.76 147.08 -6.13
C THR A 826 30.33 147.86 -7.31
N LEU A 827 31.50 147.45 -7.76
CA LEU A 827 32.18 147.98 -8.93
C LEU A 827 31.74 147.15 -10.15
N TYR A 828 31.03 147.80 -11.07
CA TYR A 828 30.64 147.21 -12.34
C TYR A 828 31.70 147.58 -13.38
N TRP A 829 32.25 146.57 -14.04
CA TRP A 829 33.14 146.75 -15.18
C TRP A 829 32.28 147.03 -16.42
N GLN A 830 32.49 148.16 -17.09
CA GLN A 830 31.93 148.45 -18.41
C GLN A 830 32.94 148.09 -19.50
#